data_AF-A0A2N1QBE2-F1
#
_entry.id   AF-A0A2N1QBE2-F1
#
_cell.length_a   1.000
_cell.length_b   1.000
_cell.length_c   1.000
_cell.angle_alpha   90.00
_cell.angle_beta   90.00
_cell.angle_gamma   90.00
#
_symmetry.space_group_name_H-M   'P 1'
#
loop_
_entity.id
_entity.type
_entity.pdbx_description
1 polymer ?
#
loop_
_entity_poly.entity_id
_entity_poly.type
_entity_poly.pdbx_seq_one_letter_code
_entity_poly.pdbx_strand_id
1 'polypeptide(L)'
;MKKSFIKFLMVPIVFLMVIFITACGETDYTEALNDAKNDLTIQYASTDSILHVTSNLTLPSKINDLDVTWTSGNTSVITNAGVVTRPASDTPVLLTATISAGDVSVTKVFTLIVKAVPVVTYSVTFNVDGGSAVSSQTVVSGAKATLPTAPTKAGFTFVGWYKEAALTTAWVFATDTVSANTTLYAKWEAVLYTVTFETGGGSAVAALTNVASGATITAPTAPTKDHYTFDGWYKEAELTNSFVFATDTVNANITLYAKWTPIHFTVTFESNGGSAVAALTNVMSGTAITAPTAPTKEHYTFDGWYKEVGLTTPWNFTTDTVTSNSTLYAKWTAVTFTVSFESNGGSAVASMPSVMSGTTIAAPTAPTRENYTFDGWYKEVGLTTPWNFTTDTVTSNTTLYAKWMAVTYTVTFDSDGGTAIDPLTNVMHGATIALPTEPTKDGYTFEGWYKEVEFTNLWVFETDVVTSNTTLFAKWEVEVVVPAGTAISTAQEFHDMTKGGSADEFYLANDIDFTGFTWTVTGTGTAFRGILNGNGMTISNITIDGSGTGVYGGIFQRTNGAVIHDLTIDNAHVDAVGRVGVLIGRIETAETVITNVVIKNSSAAGTAGEGVGVVVGNASLPLTITNLQIISSTAFNTNKNVAFIAGRADHAVTLTDVYVFGSTAESTNFSTDAGVGGVIGYTNAATAALTFTRVVIEDSTLKGRSSGTLVGYFRFGSLTATDVFTDVEFVLATSDGQHGVIGRRNVDANTTDPIFTNVFAHYVGQQAGVAVQLDPANVLADLSGLDQAWWTANLGGITGSAVWVFNATSKFYQIA
;
A
#
# COMPACT_ATOMS: atom_id res chain seq x y z
N MET A 1 63.43 -24.42 124.29
CA MET A 1 63.05 -24.63 125.71
C MET A 1 64.35 -24.76 126.52
N LYS A 2 64.74 -23.76 127.35
CA LYS A 2 66.08 -23.62 128.02
C LYS A 2 67.24 -23.36 127.01
N LYS A 3 68.40 -22.73 127.29
CA LYS A 3 68.95 -21.95 128.45
C LYS A 3 70.17 -21.04 128.05
N SER A 4 70.58 -20.16 129.00
CA SER A 4 71.78 -19.28 129.24
C SER A 4 73.20 -19.67 128.71
N PHE A 5 74.30 -18.87 128.68
CA PHE A 5 74.73 -17.45 129.00
C PHE A 5 76.14 -17.14 128.36
N ILE A 6 76.72 -15.92 128.16
CA ILE A 6 77.22 -14.78 129.03
C ILE A 6 78.58 -15.08 129.76
N LYS A 7 79.67 -14.24 129.89
CA LYS A 7 79.91 -12.74 129.84
C LYS A 7 81.44 -12.29 129.76
N PHE A 8 81.76 -11.13 129.11
CA PHE A 8 82.60 -9.94 129.57
C PHE A 8 84.18 -9.84 129.79
N LEU A 9 84.83 -8.74 129.26
CA LEU A 9 85.65 -7.62 129.94
C LEU A 9 87.24 -7.42 129.93
N MET A 10 87.73 -6.23 129.43
CA MET A 10 88.85 -5.22 129.73
C MET A 10 90.42 -5.41 129.98
N VAL A 11 91.31 -4.70 129.17
CA VAL A 11 92.26 -3.49 129.41
C VAL A 11 93.31 -3.44 130.61
N PRO A 12 94.53 -2.72 130.73
CA PRO A 12 95.26 -1.55 130.04
C PRO A 12 96.88 -1.47 129.92
N ILE A 13 97.47 -0.33 129.40
CA ILE A 13 98.75 0.46 129.77
C ILE A 13 100.24 -0.05 129.47
N VAL A 14 101.39 0.72 129.54
CA VAL A 14 101.95 1.95 128.83
C VAL A 14 103.40 2.48 129.26
N PHE A 15 104.24 3.05 128.33
CA PHE A 15 105.44 4.02 128.38
C PHE A 15 106.96 3.70 128.80
N LEU A 16 107.93 4.05 127.90
CA LEU A 16 109.30 4.73 127.91
C LEU A 16 110.57 4.55 128.90
N MET A 17 111.79 4.43 128.31
CA MET A 17 113.17 5.05 128.56
C MET A 17 114.32 4.66 129.61
N VAL A 18 115.60 4.88 129.16
CA VAL A 18 116.89 5.35 129.84
C VAL A 18 118.05 4.39 130.30
N ILE A 19 119.28 4.96 130.35
CA ILE A 19 120.71 4.51 130.16
C ILE A 19 121.61 4.54 131.45
N PHE A 20 122.73 3.76 131.53
CA PHE A 20 124.17 4.15 131.82
C PHE A 20 125.08 3.01 132.41
N ILE A 21 126.13 2.47 131.73
CA ILE A 21 127.63 2.71 131.77
C ILE A 21 128.27 3.12 133.14
N THR A 22 129.50 2.77 133.62
CA THR A 22 130.83 2.21 133.13
C THR A 22 131.56 1.55 134.35
N ALA A 23 132.78 0.96 134.46
CA ALA A 23 134.05 0.66 133.71
C ALA A 23 134.72 -0.61 134.40
N CYS A 24 135.95 -1.14 134.26
CA CYS A 24 137.25 -1.04 133.52
C CYS A 24 138.02 -2.40 133.76
N GLY A 25 139.22 -2.83 133.31
CA GLY A 25 140.39 -2.32 132.54
C GLY A 25 141.42 -3.49 132.29
N GLU A 26 142.62 -3.29 131.71
CA GLU A 26 143.08 -4.20 130.61
C GLU A 26 144.58 -4.60 130.40
N THR A 27 144.78 -5.51 129.43
CA THR A 27 146.02 -5.77 128.63
C THR A 27 145.62 -5.79 127.15
N ASP A 28 146.41 -5.16 126.26
CA ASP A 28 145.92 -4.74 124.94
C ASP A 28 146.21 -5.73 123.79
N TYR A 29 145.16 -6.15 123.08
CA TYR A 29 145.18 -6.95 121.83
C TYR A 29 144.47 -6.23 120.66
N THR A 30 144.13 -4.95 120.81
CA THR A 30 143.13 -4.23 119.99
C THR A 30 143.52 -4.10 118.52
N GLU A 31 144.81 -3.93 118.21
CA GLU A 31 145.29 -3.70 116.84
C GLU A 31 145.11 -4.97 115.98
N ALA A 32 145.66 -6.10 116.43
CA ALA A 32 145.56 -7.39 115.71
C ALA A 32 144.12 -7.87 115.50
N LEU A 33 143.22 -7.62 116.46
CA LEU A 33 141.79 -7.92 116.34
C LEU A 33 141.12 -7.04 115.26
N ASN A 34 141.50 -5.76 115.14
CA ASN A 34 140.91 -4.86 114.14
C ASN A 34 141.41 -5.15 112.72
N ASP A 35 142.67 -5.54 112.52
CA ASP A 35 143.17 -5.96 111.21
C ASP A 35 142.51 -7.26 110.75
N ALA A 36 142.47 -8.27 111.61
CA ALA A 36 141.71 -9.51 111.38
C ALA A 36 140.23 -9.23 111.03
N LYS A 37 139.62 -8.23 111.68
CA LYS A 37 138.27 -7.75 111.34
C LYS A 37 138.20 -7.05 109.99
N ASN A 38 139.18 -6.27 109.59
CA ASN A 38 139.17 -5.62 108.28
C ASN A 38 139.28 -6.65 107.15
N ASP A 39 140.18 -7.62 107.28
CA ASP A 39 140.45 -8.67 106.28
C ASP A 39 139.32 -9.71 106.12
N LEU A 40 138.55 -9.99 107.18
CA LEU A 40 137.56 -11.06 107.16
C LEU A 40 136.50 -10.89 106.06
N THR A 41 136.31 -11.92 105.24
CA THR A 41 135.35 -11.95 104.12
C THR A 41 134.54 -13.25 104.08
N ILE A 42 133.35 -13.20 103.46
CA ILE A 42 132.53 -14.38 103.13
C ILE A 42 132.86 -14.81 101.70
N GLN A 43 133.00 -16.12 101.47
CA GLN A 43 133.07 -16.67 100.12
C GLN A 43 131.68 -17.11 99.63
N TYR A 44 131.34 -16.68 98.41
CA TYR A 44 130.07 -16.96 97.72
C TYR A 44 130.28 -17.95 96.58
N ALA A 45 129.20 -18.61 96.14
CA ALA A 45 129.20 -19.34 94.87
C ALA A 45 129.41 -18.37 93.68
N SER A 46 129.88 -18.87 92.52
CA SER A 46 130.28 -18.01 91.38
C SER A 46 129.15 -17.22 90.72
N THR A 47 127.89 -17.59 90.94
CA THR A 47 126.69 -16.86 90.51
C THR A 47 126.16 -15.89 91.57
N ASP A 48 126.66 -16.00 92.80
CA ASP A 48 126.07 -15.40 93.99
C ASP A 48 126.89 -14.20 94.48
N SER A 49 126.21 -13.31 95.18
CA SER A 49 126.82 -12.13 95.81
C SER A 49 126.01 -11.70 97.03
N ILE A 50 126.53 -10.73 97.78
CA ILE A 50 125.86 -10.15 98.94
C ILE A 50 124.43 -9.64 98.65
N LEU A 51 124.10 -9.23 97.41
CA LEU A 51 122.73 -8.82 97.02
C LEU A 51 121.95 -9.87 96.20
N HIS A 52 122.55 -11.02 95.93
CA HIS A 52 121.96 -12.09 95.12
C HIS A 52 122.47 -13.45 95.61
N VAL A 53 121.86 -13.97 96.67
CA VAL A 53 122.13 -15.30 97.21
C VAL A 53 121.05 -16.27 96.73
N THR A 54 121.48 -17.41 96.21
CA THR A 54 120.64 -18.52 95.75
C THR A 54 121.16 -19.88 96.23
N SER A 55 122.42 -19.92 96.67
CA SER A 55 123.21 -21.11 97.02
C SER A 55 123.90 -20.94 98.38
N ASN A 56 124.45 -22.03 98.93
CA ASN A 56 125.15 -22.02 100.22
C ASN A 56 126.42 -21.16 100.21
N LEU A 57 126.81 -20.67 101.39
CA LEU A 57 127.98 -19.82 101.65
C LEU A 57 129.11 -20.62 102.29
N THR A 58 130.36 -20.16 102.10
CA THR A 58 131.53 -20.68 102.82
C THR A 58 132.01 -19.62 103.83
N LEU A 59 132.05 -20.01 105.11
CA LEU A 59 132.37 -19.14 106.25
C LEU A 59 133.67 -19.62 106.93
N PRO A 60 134.76 -18.82 106.95
CA PRO A 60 136.03 -19.23 107.55
C PRO A 60 135.98 -19.24 109.09
N SER A 61 136.60 -20.24 109.71
CA SER A 61 136.64 -20.44 111.17
C SER A 61 137.90 -19.90 111.87
N LYS A 62 138.89 -19.44 111.10
CA LYS A 62 140.10 -18.75 111.59
C LYS A 62 140.50 -17.63 110.62
N ILE A 63 141.17 -16.60 111.14
CA ILE A 63 141.87 -15.58 110.35
C ILE A 63 143.05 -15.03 111.15
N ASN A 64 144.22 -14.91 110.53
CA ASN A 64 145.47 -14.45 111.17
C ASN A 64 145.72 -15.17 112.51
N ASP A 65 145.57 -16.50 112.50
CA ASP A 65 145.54 -17.46 113.62
C ASP A 65 144.47 -17.26 114.72
N LEU A 66 143.77 -16.12 114.75
CA LEU A 66 142.62 -15.87 115.63
C LEU A 66 141.41 -16.74 115.24
N ASP A 67 140.64 -17.17 116.24
CA ASP A 67 139.42 -17.96 116.03
C ASP A 67 138.23 -17.09 115.63
N VAL A 68 137.41 -17.61 114.69
CA VAL A 68 136.24 -16.93 114.12
C VAL A 68 135.00 -17.82 114.26
N THR A 69 133.95 -17.28 114.90
CA THR A 69 132.64 -17.95 115.04
C THR A 69 131.54 -17.14 114.36
N TRP A 70 130.54 -17.82 113.79
CA TRP A 70 129.49 -17.19 112.96
C TRP A 70 128.09 -17.40 113.53
N THR A 71 127.27 -16.35 113.49
CA THR A 71 125.86 -16.35 113.90
C THR A 71 124.98 -15.70 112.85
N SER A 72 123.91 -16.36 112.43
CA SER A 72 122.92 -15.82 111.49
C SER A 72 121.72 -15.21 112.24
N GLY A 73 121.26 -14.05 111.75
CA GLY A 73 120.03 -13.41 112.20
C GLY A 73 118.74 -14.03 111.65
N ASN A 74 118.82 -14.98 110.72
CA ASN A 74 117.66 -15.76 110.25
C ASN A 74 118.08 -17.18 109.81
N THR A 75 118.14 -18.10 110.76
CA THR A 75 118.53 -19.50 110.55
C THR A 75 117.56 -20.33 109.69
N SER A 76 116.36 -19.82 109.39
CA SER A 76 115.43 -20.46 108.44
C SER A 76 115.69 -20.11 106.97
N VAL A 77 116.53 -19.10 106.72
CA VAL A 77 116.90 -18.65 105.36
C VAL A 77 118.40 -18.79 105.10
N ILE A 78 119.26 -18.53 106.10
CA ILE A 78 120.70 -18.87 106.08
C ILE A 78 121.12 -19.37 107.47
N THR A 79 121.67 -20.58 107.61
CA THR A 79 122.13 -21.11 108.92
C THR A 79 123.47 -20.52 109.38
N ASN A 80 123.85 -20.71 110.65
CA ASN A 80 125.16 -20.33 111.19
C ASN A 80 126.35 -21.01 110.46
N ALA A 81 126.09 -22.11 109.74
CA ALA A 81 127.07 -22.81 108.90
C ALA A 81 126.99 -22.43 107.42
N GLY A 82 126.21 -21.40 107.05
CA GLY A 82 126.13 -20.89 105.68
C GLY A 82 125.11 -21.59 104.76
N VAL A 83 124.31 -22.53 105.24
CA VAL A 83 123.33 -23.27 104.41
C VAL A 83 122.10 -22.41 104.13
N VAL A 84 121.70 -22.27 102.86
CA VAL A 84 120.67 -21.35 102.37
C VAL A 84 119.37 -22.07 101.98
N THR A 85 118.22 -21.43 102.23
CA THR A 85 116.90 -21.86 101.73
C THR A 85 116.17 -20.68 101.09
N ARG A 86 115.63 -20.87 99.88
CA ARG A 86 115.00 -19.79 99.09
C ARG A 86 113.53 -19.56 99.49
N PRO A 87 113.15 -18.34 99.93
CA PRO A 87 111.77 -18.00 100.28
C PRO A 87 110.92 -17.61 99.06
N ALA A 88 109.62 -17.40 99.26
CA ALA A 88 108.67 -17.00 98.20
C ALA A 88 108.81 -15.54 97.74
N SER A 89 109.57 -14.72 98.46
CA SER A 89 109.85 -13.30 98.18
C SER A 89 111.27 -12.97 98.62
N ASP A 90 111.97 -12.09 97.90
CA ASP A 90 113.36 -11.71 98.22
C ASP A 90 113.53 -11.28 99.69
N THR A 91 114.47 -11.88 100.42
CA THR A 91 114.57 -11.76 101.89
C THR A 91 116.00 -11.47 102.35
N PRO A 92 116.23 -10.39 103.14
CA PRO A 92 117.54 -10.08 103.69
C PRO A 92 117.87 -10.89 104.97
N VAL A 93 119.15 -11.19 105.19
CA VAL A 93 119.67 -11.91 106.38
C VAL A 93 121.01 -11.32 106.83
N LEU A 94 121.16 -11.06 108.13
CA LEU A 94 122.45 -10.69 108.72
C LEU A 94 123.27 -11.93 109.09
N LEU A 95 124.58 -11.88 108.84
CA LEU A 95 125.57 -12.81 109.36
C LEU A 95 126.61 -12.03 110.16
N THR A 96 126.74 -12.34 111.45
CA THR A 96 127.73 -11.76 112.36
C THR A 96 128.86 -12.76 112.58
N ALA A 97 130.09 -12.36 112.28
CA ALA A 97 131.29 -13.04 112.72
C ALA A 97 131.82 -12.41 114.01
N THR A 98 132.28 -13.24 114.94
CA THR A 98 133.01 -12.85 116.15
C THR A 98 134.42 -13.42 116.05
N ILE A 99 135.43 -12.54 116.12
CA ILE A 99 136.86 -12.86 116.03
C ILE A 99 137.45 -12.67 117.44
N SER A 100 138.20 -13.64 117.94
CA SER A 100 138.65 -13.67 119.35
C SER A 100 140.14 -13.93 119.54
N ALA A 101 140.75 -13.23 120.50
CA ALA A 101 142.14 -13.32 120.92
C ALA A 101 142.20 -13.37 122.46
N GLY A 102 142.21 -14.59 123.03
CA GLY A 102 141.98 -14.75 124.47
C GLY A 102 140.57 -14.32 124.86
N ASP A 103 140.45 -13.57 125.96
CA ASP A 103 139.15 -13.10 126.49
C ASP A 103 138.58 -11.88 125.75
N VAL A 104 139.33 -11.24 124.85
CA VAL A 104 138.89 -10.08 124.06
C VAL A 104 138.54 -10.46 122.63
N SER A 105 137.53 -9.79 122.07
CA SER A 105 136.98 -10.11 120.75
C SER A 105 136.38 -8.89 120.05
N VAL A 106 136.27 -8.96 118.72
CA VAL A 106 135.59 -7.96 117.89
C VAL A 106 134.66 -8.63 116.90
N THR A 107 133.58 -7.93 116.52
CA THR A 107 132.58 -8.46 115.58
C THR A 107 132.54 -7.73 114.25
N LYS A 108 132.20 -8.45 113.17
CA LYS A 108 131.91 -7.94 111.83
C LYS A 108 130.55 -8.45 111.37
N VAL A 109 129.76 -7.61 110.72
CA VAL A 109 128.41 -7.95 110.25
C VAL A 109 128.34 -7.82 108.74
N PHE A 110 127.73 -8.79 108.09
CA PHE A 110 127.43 -8.83 106.67
C PHE A 110 125.91 -8.92 106.48
N THR A 111 125.34 -8.22 105.50
CA THR A 111 123.89 -8.20 105.23
C THR A 111 123.63 -8.74 103.82
N LEU A 112 123.07 -9.95 103.72
CA LEU A 112 122.91 -10.71 102.49
C LEU A 112 121.44 -10.71 102.02
N ILE A 113 121.13 -10.98 100.74
CA ILE A 113 119.74 -11.10 100.23
C ILE A 113 119.51 -12.40 99.44
N VAL A 114 118.54 -13.22 99.85
CA VAL A 114 118.15 -14.49 99.19
C VAL A 114 116.92 -14.31 98.27
N LYS A 115 116.84 -15.01 97.12
CA LYS A 115 115.89 -14.74 96.01
C LYS A 115 114.67 -15.69 95.81
N ALA A 116 113.57 -15.15 95.26
CA ALA A 116 112.22 -15.75 95.07
C ALA A 116 112.01 -16.74 93.87
N VAL A 117 110.75 -17.19 93.60
CA VAL A 117 110.34 -18.24 92.61
C VAL A 117 109.03 -17.87 91.83
N PRO A 118 108.86 -18.16 90.51
CA PRO A 118 107.75 -17.65 89.63
C PRO A 118 106.62 -18.63 89.17
N VAL A 119 105.58 -18.15 88.44
CA VAL A 119 104.30 -18.84 88.03
C VAL A 119 103.79 -18.42 86.60
N VAL A 120 102.84 -19.15 85.96
CA VAL A 120 102.41 -19.03 84.51
C VAL A 120 100.87 -19.11 84.23
N THR A 121 100.34 -18.47 83.16
CA THR A 121 98.90 -18.39 82.75
C THR A 121 98.64 -18.47 81.21
N TYR A 122 97.38 -18.69 80.77
CA TYR A 122 96.93 -18.80 79.35
C TYR A 122 95.56 -18.14 79.07
N SER A 123 95.16 -18.01 77.79
CA SER A 123 93.88 -17.42 77.35
C SER A 123 92.92 -18.39 76.61
N VAL A 124 91.63 -18.05 76.58
CA VAL A 124 90.58 -18.77 75.83
C VAL A 124 89.75 -17.79 74.99
N THR A 125 89.49 -18.14 73.73
CA THR A 125 88.73 -17.33 72.76
C THR A 125 87.58 -18.11 72.14
N PHE A 126 86.62 -17.40 71.54
CA PHE A 126 85.38 -17.98 71.03
C PHE A 126 85.11 -17.54 69.58
N ASN A 127 85.05 -18.49 68.65
CA ASN A 127 84.60 -18.26 67.28
C ASN A 127 83.12 -18.63 67.15
N VAL A 128 82.28 -17.61 66.95
CA VAL A 128 80.82 -17.70 66.93
C VAL A 128 80.22 -18.06 65.57
N ASP A 129 81.03 -18.16 64.51
CA ASP A 129 80.59 -18.47 63.13
C ASP A 129 79.36 -17.63 62.69
N GLY A 130 79.51 -16.30 62.74
CA GLY A 130 78.44 -15.35 62.37
C GLY A 130 77.28 -15.24 63.37
N GLY A 131 77.31 -15.96 64.50
CA GLY A 131 76.42 -15.71 65.63
C GLY A 131 76.80 -14.48 66.45
N SER A 132 76.02 -14.17 67.49
CA SER A 132 76.28 -13.07 68.43
C SER A 132 77.63 -13.23 69.15
N ALA A 133 78.40 -12.14 69.29
CA ALA A 133 79.75 -12.16 69.86
C ALA A 133 79.83 -12.65 71.32
N VAL A 134 80.97 -13.26 71.67
CA VAL A 134 81.26 -13.82 73.01
C VAL A 134 82.69 -13.42 73.44
N SER A 135 82.83 -12.92 74.67
CA SER A 135 84.09 -12.40 75.21
C SER A 135 85.10 -13.50 75.58
N SER A 136 86.39 -13.21 75.39
CA SER A 136 87.51 -14.08 75.78
C SER A 136 87.76 -14.14 77.30
N GLN A 137 88.56 -15.11 77.74
CA GLN A 137 88.88 -15.37 79.14
C GLN A 137 90.40 -15.58 79.33
N THR A 138 90.88 -15.46 80.57
CA THR A 138 92.27 -15.71 80.97
C THR A 138 92.28 -16.57 82.24
N VAL A 139 93.09 -17.63 82.27
CA VAL A 139 93.12 -18.64 83.34
C VAL A 139 94.54 -19.10 83.67
N VAL A 140 94.75 -19.67 84.85
CA VAL A 140 96.03 -20.29 85.26
C VAL A 140 96.22 -21.61 84.51
N SER A 141 97.47 -21.99 84.22
CA SER A 141 97.77 -23.29 83.59
C SER A 141 97.15 -24.46 84.38
N GLY A 142 96.37 -25.30 83.69
CA GLY A 142 95.64 -26.43 84.29
C GLY A 142 94.28 -26.10 84.90
N ALA A 143 93.85 -24.83 84.93
CA ALA A 143 92.51 -24.43 85.36
C ALA A 143 91.47 -24.63 84.24
N LYS A 144 90.17 -24.56 84.60
CA LYS A 144 89.04 -24.68 83.66
C LYS A 144 88.55 -23.31 83.20
N ALA A 145 88.04 -23.23 81.97
CA ALA A 145 87.31 -22.06 81.48
C ALA A 145 85.89 -22.00 82.07
N THR A 146 85.29 -20.81 82.16
CA THR A 146 83.87 -20.67 82.51
C THR A 146 82.99 -20.79 81.28
N LEU A 147 81.79 -21.36 81.43
CA LEU A 147 80.80 -21.46 80.35
C LEU A 147 80.23 -20.06 80.04
N PRO A 148 80.40 -19.51 78.82
CA PRO A 148 79.71 -18.28 78.43
C PRO A 148 78.23 -18.53 78.13
N THR A 149 77.44 -17.46 78.12
CA THR A 149 76.08 -17.48 77.54
C THR A 149 76.11 -18.04 76.12
N ALA A 150 75.14 -18.89 75.77
CA ALA A 150 75.00 -19.42 74.42
C ALA A 150 74.80 -18.26 73.41
N PRO A 151 75.56 -18.22 72.31
CA PRO A 151 75.34 -17.23 71.25
C PRO A 151 74.06 -17.56 70.46
N THR A 152 73.55 -16.59 69.71
CA THR A 152 72.40 -16.75 68.80
C THR A 152 72.77 -16.48 67.34
N LYS A 153 72.15 -17.19 66.40
CA LYS A 153 72.33 -17.02 64.95
C LYS A 153 70.97 -17.24 64.28
N ALA A 154 70.49 -16.26 63.52
CA ALA A 154 69.14 -16.32 62.94
C ALA A 154 69.01 -17.51 61.97
N GLY A 155 67.93 -18.30 62.12
CA GLY A 155 67.70 -19.53 61.35
C GLY A 155 68.43 -20.78 61.84
N PHE A 156 69.23 -20.70 62.92
CA PHE A 156 70.00 -21.83 63.45
C PHE A 156 69.87 -21.99 64.97
N THR A 157 69.86 -23.24 65.44
CA THR A 157 69.96 -23.62 66.85
C THR A 157 71.44 -23.73 67.24
N PHE A 158 71.83 -23.18 68.39
CA PHE A 158 73.17 -23.36 68.96
C PHE A 158 73.28 -24.75 69.60
N VAL A 159 74.20 -25.57 69.09
CA VAL A 159 74.39 -26.97 69.54
C VAL A 159 75.43 -27.06 70.65
N GLY A 160 76.48 -26.23 70.61
CA GLY A 160 77.54 -26.23 71.61
C GLY A 160 78.87 -25.68 71.13
N TRP A 161 79.86 -25.71 72.03
CA TRP A 161 81.25 -25.32 71.77
C TRP A 161 82.11 -26.56 71.45
N TYR A 162 83.00 -26.42 70.48
CA TYR A 162 83.87 -27.48 69.97
C TYR A 162 85.34 -27.06 70.00
N LYS A 163 86.25 -28.05 70.12
CA LYS A 163 87.70 -27.82 70.30
C LYS A 163 88.41 -27.42 69.02
N GLU A 164 87.78 -27.62 67.87
CA GLU A 164 88.35 -27.37 66.55
C GLU A 164 87.30 -26.90 65.53
N ALA A 165 87.74 -26.26 64.46
CA ALA A 165 86.87 -25.75 63.39
C ALA A 165 86.10 -26.84 62.61
N ALA A 166 86.46 -28.11 62.77
CA ALA A 166 85.77 -29.25 62.17
C ALA A 166 84.50 -29.69 62.94
N LEU A 167 84.27 -29.16 64.15
CA LEU A 167 83.06 -29.38 64.95
C LEU A 167 82.76 -30.88 65.24
N THR A 168 83.83 -31.65 65.51
CA THR A 168 83.78 -33.08 65.82
C THR A 168 83.96 -33.35 67.32
N THR A 169 84.87 -32.64 68.01
CA THR A 169 85.12 -32.80 69.45
C THR A 169 84.46 -31.69 70.25
N ALA A 170 83.44 -32.00 71.05
CA ALA A 170 82.82 -31.02 71.93
C ALA A 170 83.77 -30.59 73.08
N TRP A 171 83.73 -29.32 73.47
CA TRP A 171 84.41 -28.80 74.66
C TRP A 171 83.46 -28.82 75.87
N VAL A 172 83.92 -29.42 76.96
CA VAL A 172 83.13 -29.67 78.17
C VAL A 172 83.72 -28.87 79.33
N PHE A 173 83.21 -27.66 79.55
CA PHE A 173 83.66 -26.73 80.61
C PHE A 173 83.69 -27.34 82.01
N ALA A 174 82.88 -28.37 82.27
CA ALA A 174 82.88 -29.10 83.54
C ALA A 174 84.13 -29.96 83.78
N THR A 175 84.85 -30.36 82.72
CA THR A 175 86.00 -31.31 82.79
C THR A 175 87.27 -30.79 82.13
N ASP A 176 87.17 -30.10 80.99
CA ASP A 176 88.32 -29.67 80.19
C ASP A 176 89.12 -28.54 80.86
N THR A 177 90.45 -28.69 80.84
CA THR A 177 91.43 -27.77 81.44
C THR A 177 92.30 -27.11 80.38
N VAL A 178 92.70 -25.87 80.63
CA VAL A 178 93.48 -25.03 79.70
C VAL A 178 94.97 -25.13 80.03
N SER A 179 95.72 -25.82 79.16
CA SER A 179 97.18 -25.96 79.24
C SER A 179 97.95 -25.22 78.13
N ALA A 180 97.22 -24.51 77.27
CA ALA A 180 97.73 -23.62 76.23
C ALA A 180 96.62 -22.64 75.80
N ASN A 181 96.95 -21.59 75.04
CA ASN A 181 95.93 -20.70 74.47
C ASN A 181 94.96 -21.48 73.56
N THR A 182 93.66 -21.36 73.81
CA THR A 182 92.63 -22.24 73.23
C THR A 182 91.53 -21.44 72.51
N THR A 183 91.17 -21.84 71.29
CA THR A 183 90.02 -21.27 70.56
C THR A 183 88.89 -22.30 70.52
N LEU A 184 87.67 -21.90 70.92
CA LEU A 184 86.48 -22.75 70.88
C LEU A 184 85.52 -22.30 69.78
N TYR A 185 84.93 -23.25 69.06
CA TYR A 185 84.13 -23.01 67.86
C TYR A 185 82.66 -23.34 68.09
N ALA A 186 81.75 -22.45 67.68
CA ALA A 186 80.31 -22.65 67.78
C ALA A 186 79.81 -23.64 66.72
N LYS A 187 78.98 -24.61 67.13
CA LYS A 187 78.23 -25.47 66.21
C LYS A 187 76.78 -25.04 66.09
N TRP A 188 76.30 -25.02 64.86
CA TRP A 188 74.97 -24.57 64.45
C TRP A 188 74.24 -25.68 63.72
N GLU A 189 72.94 -25.82 63.99
CA GLU A 189 72.04 -26.74 63.27
C GLU A 189 70.87 -25.93 62.68
N ALA A 190 70.56 -26.14 61.40
CA ALA A 190 69.58 -25.32 60.69
C ALA A 190 68.15 -25.65 61.14
N VAL A 191 67.34 -24.62 61.37
CA VAL A 191 65.91 -24.79 61.65
C VAL A 191 65.17 -24.99 60.32
N LEU A 192 64.47 -26.11 60.19
CA LEU A 192 63.79 -26.54 58.97
C LEU A 192 62.27 -26.66 59.19
N TYR A 193 61.51 -26.35 58.14
CA TYR A 193 60.05 -26.37 58.13
C TYR A 193 59.47 -27.11 56.91
N THR A 194 58.17 -27.37 56.97
CA THR A 194 57.38 -27.97 55.89
C THR A 194 56.28 -27.01 55.43
N VAL A 195 56.09 -26.89 54.11
CA VAL A 195 55.00 -26.14 53.48
C VAL A 195 54.04 -27.13 52.84
N THR A 196 52.79 -27.13 53.28
CA THR A 196 51.69 -27.94 52.74
C THR A 196 50.76 -27.09 51.87
N PHE A 197 50.05 -27.71 50.94
CA PHE A 197 49.15 -27.04 50.00
C PHE A 197 47.74 -27.67 50.07
N GLU A 198 46.76 -26.92 50.55
CA GLU A 198 45.35 -27.31 50.58
C GLU A 198 44.64 -26.74 49.35
N THR A 199 44.23 -27.62 48.42
CA THR A 199 43.74 -27.23 47.10
C THR A 199 42.25 -26.93 47.07
N GLY A 200 41.49 -27.20 48.13
CA GLY A 200 40.06 -26.90 48.22
C GLY A 200 39.23 -27.59 47.15
N GLY A 201 39.61 -28.82 46.78
CA GLY A 201 38.99 -29.60 45.69
C GLY A 201 39.56 -29.34 44.29
N GLY A 202 40.68 -28.60 44.17
CA GLY A 202 41.48 -28.58 42.95
C GLY A 202 42.51 -29.73 42.89
N SER A 203 43.16 -29.90 41.74
CA SER A 203 44.19 -30.94 41.51
C SER A 203 45.36 -30.81 42.49
N ALA A 204 45.88 -31.97 42.93
CA ALA A 204 46.79 -32.07 44.07
C ALA A 204 48.17 -31.45 43.83
N VAL A 205 48.72 -30.81 44.87
CA VAL A 205 50.03 -30.15 44.85
C VAL A 205 50.93 -30.73 45.96
N ALA A 206 52.16 -31.09 45.62
CA ALA A 206 53.09 -31.73 46.54
C ALA A 206 53.64 -30.75 47.60
N ALA A 207 53.72 -31.21 48.85
CA ALA A 207 54.31 -30.44 49.95
C ALA A 207 55.84 -30.28 49.79
N LEU A 208 56.37 -29.14 50.25
CA LEU A 208 57.81 -28.87 50.30
C LEU A 208 58.33 -29.19 51.71
N THR A 209 59.26 -30.13 51.82
CA THR A 209 59.94 -30.48 53.08
C THR A 209 61.34 -29.85 53.14
N ASN A 210 61.89 -29.73 54.36
CA ASN A 210 63.24 -29.22 54.61
C ASN A 210 63.49 -27.77 54.15
N VAL A 211 62.45 -26.92 54.17
CA VAL A 211 62.58 -25.48 53.86
C VAL A 211 63.28 -24.78 55.03
N ALA A 212 64.40 -24.11 54.77
CA ALA A 212 65.15 -23.42 55.82
C ALA A 212 64.41 -22.20 56.37
N SER A 213 64.50 -21.99 57.69
CA SER A 213 63.92 -20.84 58.38
C SER A 213 64.41 -19.52 57.78
N GLY A 214 63.46 -18.68 57.35
CA GLY A 214 63.73 -17.40 56.69
C GLY A 214 63.94 -17.49 55.16
N ALA A 215 63.84 -18.67 54.54
CA ALA A 215 63.89 -18.80 53.09
C ALA A 215 62.55 -18.44 52.42
N THR A 216 62.61 -17.87 51.22
CA THR A 216 61.47 -17.85 50.27
C THR A 216 61.34 -19.21 49.59
N ILE A 217 60.20 -19.46 48.95
CA ILE A 217 59.94 -20.67 48.15
C ILE A 217 59.43 -20.28 46.76
N THR A 218 59.67 -21.11 45.75
CA THR A 218 59.09 -20.93 44.41
C THR A 218 57.62 -21.33 44.38
N ALA A 219 56.80 -20.62 43.61
CA ALA A 219 55.42 -21.02 43.38
C ALA A 219 55.34 -22.41 42.71
N PRO A 220 54.47 -23.33 43.18
CA PRO A 220 54.18 -24.55 42.45
C PRO A 220 53.40 -24.24 41.16
N THR A 221 53.29 -25.21 40.26
CA THR A 221 52.32 -25.16 39.17
C THR A 221 50.93 -24.87 39.74
N ALA A 222 50.20 -23.92 39.14
CA ALA A 222 48.85 -23.59 39.56
C ALA A 222 47.95 -24.85 39.50
N PRO A 223 47.22 -25.19 40.58
CA PRO A 223 46.25 -26.27 40.53
C PRO A 223 45.08 -25.90 39.60
N THR A 224 44.34 -26.92 39.18
CA THR A 224 43.16 -26.80 38.32
C THR A 224 41.92 -27.30 39.06
N LYS A 225 40.77 -26.63 38.86
CA LYS A 225 39.49 -27.03 39.43
C LYS A 225 38.40 -26.72 38.43
N ASP A 226 37.64 -27.74 38.03
CA ASP A 226 36.62 -27.60 36.99
C ASP A 226 35.61 -26.53 37.37
N HIS A 227 35.31 -25.63 36.43
CA HIS A 227 34.40 -24.48 36.58
C HIS A 227 34.90 -23.32 37.49
N TYR A 228 36.18 -23.32 37.92
CA TYR A 228 36.78 -22.22 38.68
C TYR A 228 38.12 -21.74 38.09
N THR A 229 38.42 -20.45 38.29
CA THR A 229 39.75 -19.84 38.06
C THR A 229 40.56 -19.89 39.36
N PHE A 230 41.85 -20.20 39.26
CA PHE A 230 42.78 -20.17 40.41
C PHE A 230 43.29 -18.74 40.64
N ASP A 231 43.01 -18.16 41.81
CA ASP A 231 43.36 -16.77 42.13
C ASP A 231 44.69 -16.64 42.89
N GLY A 232 45.23 -17.75 43.41
CA GLY A 232 46.50 -17.77 44.15
C GLY A 232 46.44 -18.55 45.46
N TRP A 233 47.57 -18.52 46.18
CA TRP A 233 47.77 -19.17 47.48
C TRP A 233 47.63 -18.16 48.62
N TYR A 234 47.00 -18.59 49.71
CA TYR A 234 46.70 -17.79 50.90
C TYR A 234 47.23 -18.44 52.17
N LYS A 235 47.54 -17.62 53.18
CA LYS A 235 48.19 -18.02 54.44
C LYS A 235 47.26 -18.69 55.46
N GLU A 236 45.96 -18.57 55.25
CA GLU A 236 44.90 -19.12 56.11
C GLU A 236 43.67 -19.55 55.30
N ALA A 237 42.79 -20.35 55.90
CA ALA A 237 41.63 -20.94 55.24
C ALA A 237 40.54 -19.91 54.90
N GLU A 238 40.60 -18.74 55.51
CA GLU A 238 39.71 -17.60 55.32
C GLU A 238 40.05 -16.78 54.05
N LEU A 239 41.16 -17.07 53.38
CA LEU A 239 41.56 -16.53 52.07
C LEU A 239 41.63 -14.98 52.02
N THR A 240 42.17 -14.38 53.09
CA THR A 240 42.34 -12.93 53.28
C THR A 240 43.76 -12.44 52.96
N ASN A 241 44.80 -13.12 53.45
CA ASN A 241 46.21 -12.76 53.24
C ASN A 241 46.86 -13.68 52.21
N SER A 242 47.22 -13.16 51.03
CA SER A 242 47.94 -13.96 50.04
C SER A 242 49.37 -14.28 50.47
N PHE A 243 49.92 -15.38 49.95
CA PHE A 243 51.33 -15.74 50.05
C PHE A 243 52.08 -15.31 48.78
N VAL A 244 52.94 -14.31 48.94
CA VAL A 244 53.73 -13.69 47.87
C VAL A 244 55.09 -14.37 47.84
N PHE A 245 55.21 -15.43 47.02
CA PHE A 245 56.40 -16.28 46.87
C PHE A 245 57.73 -15.53 46.65
N ALA A 246 57.69 -14.30 46.12
CA ALA A 246 58.87 -13.46 45.93
C ALA A 246 59.40 -12.77 47.20
N THR A 247 58.59 -12.65 48.26
CA THR A 247 58.90 -11.84 49.46
C THR A 247 58.55 -12.49 50.79
N ASP A 248 57.53 -13.37 50.84
CA ASP A 248 57.17 -14.09 52.06
C ASP A 248 58.17 -15.21 52.37
N THR A 249 58.61 -15.26 53.63
CA THR A 249 59.61 -16.23 54.10
C THR A 249 59.00 -17.24 55.07
N VAL A 250 59.45 -18.50 54.97
CA VAL A 250 58.95 -19.62 55.77
C VAL A 250 59.66 -19.62 57.13
N ASN A 251 58.93 -19.24 58.18
CA ASN A 251 59.45 -19.12 59.56
C ASN A 251 58.73 -20.05 60.56
N ALA A 252 57.84 -20.92 60.06
CA ALA A 252 57.15 -21.98 60.77
C ALA A 252 56.67 -23.02 59.74
N ASN A 253 56.17 -24.18 60.19
CA ASN A 253 55.34 -25.03 59.32
C ASN A 253 54.06 -24.26 58.93
N ILE A 254 53.70 -24.29 57.65
CA ILE A 254 52.56 -23.50 57.13
C ILE A 254 51.78 -24.30 56.07
N THR A 255 50.45 -24.24 56.16
CA THR A 255 49.56 -24.68 55.07
C THR A 255 49.17 -23.46 54.24
N LEU A 256 49.33 -23.56 52.93
CA LEU A 256 48.85 -22.57 51.97
C LEU A 256 47.55 -23.05 51.33
N TYR A 257 46.55 -22.19 51.27
CA TYR A 257 45.20 -22.51 50.84
C TYR A 257 44.91 -21.92 49.45
N ALA A 258 44.35 -22.72 48.54
CA ALA A 258 44.01 -22.29 47.19
C ALA A 258 42.72 -21.46 47.16
N LYS A 259 42.78 -20.28 46.55
CA LYS A 259 41.60 -19.44 46.29
C LYS A 259 41.06 -19.66 44.88
N TRP A 260 39.73 -19.67 44.78
CA TRP A 260 38.98 -20.04 43.59
C TRP A 260 37.84 -19.07 43.29
N THR A 261 37.86 -18.41 42.15
CA THR A 261 36.74 -17.60 41.64
C THR A 261 35.90 -18.46 40.68
N PRO A 262 34.57 -18.61 40.87
CA PRO A 262 33.75 -19.39 39.95
C PRO A 262 33.69 -18.73 38.56
N ILE A 263 33.83 -19.54 37.52
CA ILE A 263 33.68 -19.10 36.14
C ILE A 263 32.19 -18.93 35.85
N HIS A 264 31.81 -17.78 35.31
CA HIS A 264 30.44 -17.47 34.92
C HIS A 264 30.36 -17.10 33.44
N PHE A 265 29.23 -17.41 32.83
CA PHE A 265 28.93 -17.16 31.42
C PHE A 265 27.58 -16.47 31.23
N THR A 266 27.36 -15.99 30.01
CA THR A 266 26.08 -15.46 29.54
C THR A 266 25.47 -16.41 28.51
N VAL A 267 24.18 -16.71 28.66
CA VAL A 267 23.37 -17.40 27.64
C VAL A 267 22.42 -16.40 27.00
N THR A 268 22.61 -16.15 25.70
CA THR A 268 21.76 -15.31 24.86
C THR A 268 20.70 -16.14 24.14
N PHE A 269 19.54 -15.53 23.86
CA PHE A 269 18.42 -16.18 23.18
C PHE A 269 18.09 -15.43 21.89
N GLU A 270 18.40 -16.03 20.74
CA GLU A 270 18.03 -15.52 19.43
C GLU A 270 16.65 -16.08 19.05
N SER A 271 15.62 -15.24 19.14
CA SER A 271 14.23 -15.63 18.90
C SER A 271 13.91 -15.90 17.42
N ASN A 272 14.84 -15.67 16.48
CA ASN A 272 14.67 -15.86 15.04
C ASN A 272 13.38 -15.18 14.52
N GLY A 273 13.14 -13.95 14.98
CA GLY A 273 11.96 -13.15 14.65
C GLY A 273 10.70 -13.43 15.48
N GLY A 274 10.82 -14.17 16.60
CA GLY A 274 9.79 -14.20 17.65
C GLY A 274 9.99 -13.11 18.71
N SER A 275 9.12 -13.07 19.72
CA SER A 275 9.22 -12.17 20.88
C SER A 275 10.58 -12.27 21.57
N ALA A 276 11.14 -11.13 21.99
CA ALA A 276 12.42 -11.08 22.68
C ALA A 276 12.43 -11.87 24.00
N VAL A 277 13.54 -12.56 24.27
CA VAL A 277 13.75 -13.33 25.51
C VAL A 277 15.02 -12.82 26.19
N ALA A 278 14.94 -12.55 27.49
CA ALA A 278 16.05 -11.97 28.24
C ALA A 278 17.22 -12.96 28.35
N ALA A 279 18.44 -12.46 28.09
CA ALA A 279 19.65 -13.25 28.27
C ALA A 279 19.89 -13.55 29.75
N LEU A 280 20.33 -14.78 30.05
CA LEU A 280 20.76 -15.17 31.39
C LEU A 280 22.23 -14.76 31.57
N THR A 281 22.49 -13.76 32.39
CA THR A 281 23.84 -13.32 32.77
C THR A 281 24.28 -13.99 34.07
N ASN A 282 25.60 -14.08 34.28
CA ASN A 282 26.19 -14.67 35.49
C ASN A 282 25.71 -16.12 35.77
N VAL A 283 25.59 -16.94 34.73
CA VAL A 283 25.31 -18.38 34.87
C VAL A 283 26.61 -19.10 35.25
N MET A 284 26.60 -19.85 36.35
CA MET A 284 27.80 -20.58 36.81
C MET A 284 28.15 -21.72 35.84
N SER A 285 29.43 -21.82 35.49
CA SER A 285 29.94 -22.86 34.60
C SER A 285 29.63 -24.26 35.14
N GLY A 286 29.23 -25.18 34.25
CA GLY A 286 28.84 -26.55 34.61
C GLY A 286 27.41 -26.71 35.13
N THR A 287 26.62 -25.64 35.26
CA THR A 287 25.22 -25.72 35.69
C THR A 287 24.23 -25.78 34.52
N ALA A 288 23.09 -26.44 34.73
CA ALA A 288 21.96 -26.41 33.81
C ALA A 288 21.10 -25.14 34.06
N ILE A 289 20.47 -24.64 33.00
CA ILE A 289 19.56 -23.49 33.05
C ILE A 289 18.10 -23.94 32.94
N THR A 290 17.18 -23.21 33.58
CA THR A 290 15.74 -23.40 33.39
C THR A 290 15.32 -22.90 32.01
N ALA A 291 14.36 -23.58 31.38
CA ALA A 291 13.74 -23.08 30.15
C ALA A 291 13.07 -21.71 30.40
N PRO A 292 13.31 -20.69 29.55
CA PRO A 292 12.54 -19.46 29.59
C PRO A 292 11.10 -19.72 29.15
N THR A 293 10.20 -18.77 29.41
CA THR A 293 8.88 -18.74 28.76
C THR A 293 9.06 -18.88 27.26
N ALA A 294 8.31 -19.78 26.63
CA ALA A 294 8.37 -19.97 25.18
C ALA A 294 8.06 -18.64 24.47
N PRO A 295 8.91 -18.20 23.52
CA PRO A 295 8.63 -17.00 22.75
C PRO A 295 7.39 -17.22 21.88
N THR A 296 6.75 -16.13 21.46
CA THR A 296 5.66 -16.14 20.47
C THR A 296 6.15 -15.57 19.15
N LYS A 297 5.70 -16.15 18.03
CA LYS A 297 5.92 -15.62 16.69
C LYS A 297 4.62 -15.79 15.92
N GLU A 298 4.08 -14.68 15.42
CA GLU A 298 2.80 -14.70 14.72
C GLU A 298 2.88 -15.64 13.50
N HIS A 299 1.86 -16.48 13.32
CA HIS A 299 1.79 -17.51 12.27
C HIS A 299 2.75 -18.72 12.38
N TYR A 300 3.49 -18.90 13.49
CA TYR A 300 4.38 -20.06 13.70
C TYR A 300 4.14 -20.74 15.07
N THR A 301 4.37 -22.05 15.14
CA THR A 301 4.52 -22.80 16.40
C THR A 301 5.98 -22.85 16.84
N PHE A 302 6.22 -22.72 18.14
CA PHE A 302 7.56 -22.81 18.73
C PHE A 302 7.96 -24.27 18.94
N ASP A 303 8.99 -24.73 18.24
CA ASP A 303 9.45 -26.12 18.28
C ASP A 303 10.52 -26.39 19.35
N GLY A 304 11.12 -25.33 19.91
CA GLY A 304 12.16 -25.40 20.94
C GLY A 304 13.39 -24.53 20.67
N TRP A 305 14.35 -24.62 21.59
CA TRP A 305 15.64 -23.94 21.52
C TRP A 305 16.72 -24.90 20.99
N TYR A 306 17.62 -24.38 20.15
CA TYR A 306 18.67 -25.13 19.47
C TYR A 306 20.06 -24.52 19.71
N LYS A 307 21.11 -25.34 19.64
CA LYS A 307 22.49 -24.95 19.99
C LYS A 307 23.20 -24.14 18.89
N GLU A 308 22.64 -24.11 17.69
CA GLU A 308 23.24 -23.48 16.52
C GLU A 308 22.19 -22.90 15.55
N VAL A 309 22.63 -21.97 14.70
CA VAL A 309 21.82 -21.35 13.62
C VAL A 309 21.22 -22.39 12.66
N GLY A 310 21.82 -23.58 12.55
CA GLY A 310 21.34 -24.68 11.71
C GLY A 310 20.07 -25.39 12.20
N LEU A 311 19.67 -25.19 13.47
CA LEU A 311 18.45 -25.76 14.06
C LEU A 311 18.36 -27.31 13.96
N THR A 312 19.51 -27.97 14.14
CA THR A 312 19.67 -29.43 14.09
C THR A 312 19.85 -30.05 15.48
N THR A 313 20.59 -29.41 16.38
CA THR A 313 20.83 -29.90 17.75
C THR A 313 19.93 -29.15 18.75
N PRO A 314 18.88 -29.76 19.31
CA PRO A 314 18.08 -29.11 20.35
C PRO A 314 18.90 -28.95 21.64
N TRP A 315 18.65 -27.88 22.39
CA TRP A 315 19.12 -27.69 23.76
C TRP A 315 18.14 -28.31 24.74
N ASN A 316 18.61 -29.29 25.52
CA ASN A 316 17.82 -29.94 26.55
C ASN A 316 18.11 -29.32 27.92
N PHE A 317 17.17 -28.48 28.40
CA PHE A 317 17.20 -27.82 29.71
C PHE A 317 17.25 -28.78 30.93
N THR A 318 17.19 -30.10 30.74
CA THR A 318 17.37 -31.10 31.81
C THR A 318 18.74 -31.80 31.82
N THR A 319 19.51 -31.75 30.73
CA THR A 319 20.81 -32.46 30.62
C THR A 319 21.96 -31.60 30.14
N ASP A 320 21.70 -30.50 29.43
CA ASP A 320 22.74 -29.61 28.94
C ASP A 320 23.16 -28.59 30.00
N THR A 321 24.48 -28.39 30.13
CA THR A 321 25.09 -27.46 31.08
C THR A 321 25.88 -26.38 30.36
N VAL A 322 25.93 -25.19 30.95
CA VAL A 322 26.59 -24.02 30.36
C VAL A 322 28.09 -24.08 30.65
N THR A 323 28.91 -24.32 29.63
CA THR A 323 30.38 -24.43 29.72
C THR A 323 31.13 -23.33 28.97
N SER A 324 30.40 -22.45 28.27
CA SER A 324 30.91 -21.25 27.59
C SER A 324 29.78 -20.24 27.36
N ASN A 325 30.13 -18.99 27.03
CA ASN A 325 29.15 -18.04 26.46
C ASN A 325 28.51 -18.65 25.21
N SER A 326 27.18 -18.67 25.17
CA SER A 326 26.41 -19.45 24.18
C SER A 326 25.16 -18.69 23.74
N THR A 327 24.79 -18.80 22.47
CA THR A 327 23.47 -18.35 21.97
C THR A 327 22.61 -19.57 21.66
N LEU A 328 21.38 -19.58 22.17
CA LEU A 328 20.36 -20.55 21.81
C LEU A 328 19.40 -19.95 20.78
N TYR A 329 19.05 -20.72 19.76
CA TYR A 329 18.30 -20.27 18.59
C TYR A 329 16.89 -20.88 18.59
N ALA A 330 15.86 -20.07 18.44
CA ALA A 330 14.48 -20.53 18.41
C ALA A 330 14.14 -21.21 17.07
N LYS A 331 13.53 -22.39 17.12
CA LYS A 331 12.99 -23.07 15.94
C LYS A 331 11.48 -22.88 15.84
N TRP A 332 11.02 -22.75 14.60
CA TRP A 332 9.66 -22.37 14.26
C TRP A 332 9.11 -23.23 13.12
N THR A 333 8.03 -23.97 13.36
CA THR A 333 7.23 -24.60 12.30
C THR A 333 6.12 -23.64 11.88
N ALA A 334 5.92 -23.44 10.58
CA ALA A 334 4.87 -22.54 10.08
C ALA A 334 3.48 -23.16 10.29
N VAL A 335 2.54 -22.38 10.83
CA VAL A 335 1.13 -22.78 10.84
C VAL A 335 0.61 -22.70 9.41
N THR A 336 -0.05 -23.76 8.95
CA THR A 336 -0.63 -23.80 7.61
C THR A 336 -2.09 -24.28 7.64
N PHE A 337 -2.86 -23.84 6.64
CA PHE A 337 -4.29 -24.09 6.51
C PHE A 337 -4.64 -24.51 5.07
N THR A 338 -5.82 -25.09 4.90
CA THR A 338 -6.39 -25.39 3.59
C THR A 338 -7.39 -24.31 3.20
N VAL A 339 -7.29 -23.78 1.97
CA VAL A 339 -8.35 -23.00 1.34
C VAL A 339 -9.10 -23.89 0.35
N SER A 340 -10.42 -23.90 0.48
CA SER A 340 -11.35 -24.65 -0.37
C SER A 340 -12.24 -23.68 -1.14
N PHE A 341 -12.73 -24.11 -2.30
CA PHE A 341 -13.50 -23.29 -3.22
C PHE A 341 -14.83 -23.96 -3.55
N GLU A 342 -15.93 -23.41 -3.03
CA GLU A 342 -17.29 -23.83 -3.35
C GLU A 342 -17.78 -23.03 -4.57
N SER A 343 -17.83 -23.69 -5.73
CA SER A 343 -18.16 -23.06 -7.00
C SER A 343 -19.65 -22.68 -7.14
N ASN A 344 -20.52 -23.06 -6.19
CA ASN A 344 -21.95 -22.73 -6.19
C ASN A 344 -22.61 -23.02 -7.56
N GLY A 345 -22.35 -24.22 -8.10
CA GLY A 345 -22.88 -24.68 -9.39
C GLY A 345 -22.09 -24.25 -10.62
N GLY A 346 -20.93 -23.61 -10.47
CA GLY A 346 -19.95 -23.45 -11.56
C GLY A 346 -18.94 -24.59 -11.66
N SER A 347 -18.01 -24.49 -12.60
CA SER A 347 -16.90 -25.43 -12.78
C SER A 347 -16.07 -25.60 -11.50
N ALA A 348 -15.69 -26.84 -11.17
CA ALA A 348 -14.91 -27.15 -9.98
C ALA A 348 -13.54 -26.45 -9.96
N VAL A 349 -13.12 -25.98 -8.77
CA VAL A 349 -11.82 -25.32 -8.55
C VAL A 349 -11.07 -26.09 -7.46
N ALA A 350 -9.79 -26.39 -7.71
CA ALA A 350 -8.97 -27.18 -6.79
C ALA A 350 -8.67 -26.41 -5.49
N SER A 351 -8.74 -27.10 -4.36
CA SER A 351 -8.33 -26.56 -3.07
C SER A 351 -6.81 -26.30 -3.02
N MET A 352 -6.41 -25.29 -2.25
CA MET A 352 -5.02 -24.96 -1.95
C MET A 352 -4.67 -25.52 -0.57
N PRO A 353 -3.97 -26.67 -0.47
CA PRO A 353 -3.47 -27.18 0.80
C PRO A 353 -2.24 -26.39 1.28
N SER A 354 -1.97 -26.45 2.58
CA SER A 354 -0.72 -25.97 3.19
C SER A 354 -0.40 -24.48 2.97
N VAL A 355 -1.42 -23.62 2.82
CA VAL A 355 -1.26 -22.17 2.75
C VAL A 355 -0.74 -21.65 4.09
N MET A 356 0.32 -20.84 4.08
CA MET A 356 0.90 -20.26 5.30
C MET A 356 -0.09 -19.31 5.99
N SER A 357 -0.19 -19.42 7.31
CA SER A 357 -0.99 -18.50 8.12
C SER A 357 -0.47 -17.06 7.94
N GLY A 358 -1.38 -16.10 7.79
CA GLY A 358 -1.05 -14.69 7.61
C GLY A 358 -0.66 -14.26 6.19
N THR A 359 -0.55 -15.18 5.22
CA THR A 359 -0.31 -14.80 3.81
C THR A 359 -1.61 -14.62 3.05
N THR A 360 -1.58 -13.78 2.01
CA THR A 360 -2.60 -13.79 0.95
C THR A 360 -2.48 -15.08 0.11
N ILE A 361 -3.44 -15.27 -0.80
CA ILE A 361 -3.39 -16.31 -1.84
C ILE A 361 -3.56 -15.67 -3.22
N ALA A 362 -3.01 -16.30 -4.26
CA ALA A 362 -3.32 -15.91 -5.63
C ALA A 362 -4.78 -16.21 -5.96
N ALA A 363 -5.41 -15.39 -6.80
CA ALA A 363 -6.73 -15.73 -7.34
C ALA A 363 -6.62 -16.99 -8.22
N PRO A 364 -7.49 -18.01 -8.04
CA PRO A 364 -7.58 -19.10 -9.00
C PRO A 364 -8.14 -18.57 -10.33
N THR A 365 -7.99 -19.37 -11.40
CA THR A 365 -8.76 -19.14 -12.63
C THR A 365 -10.25 -19.01 -12.29
N ALA A 366 -10.91 -17.97 -12.80
CA ALA A 366 -12.33 -17.77 -12.57
C ALA A 366 -13.12 -19.00 -13.05
N PRO A 367 -14.00 -19.59 -12.22
CA PRO A 367 -14.86 -20.67 -12.67
C PRO A 367 -15.85 -20.17 -13.73
N THR A 368 -16.37 -21.08 -14.54
CA THR A 368 -17.45 -20.80 -15.49
C THR A 368 -18.77 -21.41 -15.02
N ARG A 369 -19.89 -20.76 -15.34
CA ARG A 369 -21.24 -21.27 -15.12
C ARG A 369 -22.13 -20.79 -16.26
N GLU A 370 -22.83 -21.71 -16.91
CA GLU A 370 -23.69 -21.41 -18.05
C GLU A 370 -24.78 -20.40 -17.67
N ASN A 371 -24.94 -19.34 -18.47
CA ASN A 371 -25.85 -18.21 -18.28
C ASN A 371 -25.55 -17.28 -17.06
N TYR A 372 -24.36 -17.36 -16.44
CA TYR A 372 -23.95 -16.46 -15.35
C TYR A 372 -22.56 -15.86 -15.54
N THR A 373 -22.41 -14.58 -15.19
CA THR A 373 -21.12 -13.90 -15.02
C THR A 373 -20.58 -14.19 -13.62
N PHE A 374 -19.30 -14.51 -13.51
CA PHE A 374 -18.62 -14.66 -12.22
C PHE A 374 -18.37 -13.29 -11.58
N ASP A 375 -18.95 -13.05 -10.40
CA ASP A 375 -18.84 -11.78 -9.66
C ASP A 375 -17.69 -11.77 -8.64
N GLY A 376 -17.18 -12.95 -8.28
CA GLY A 376 -16.04 -13.08 -7.37
C GLY A 376 -16.19 -14.19 -6.34
N TRP A 377 -15.18 -14.29 -5.49
CA TRP A 377 -15.15 -15.18 -4.34
C TRP A 377 -15.54 -14.42 -3.06
N TYR A 378 -16.34 -15.04 -2.21
CA TYR A 378 -16.91 -14.45 -0.99
C TYR A 378 -16.58 -15.32 0.23
N LYS A 379 -16.53 -14.71 1.42
CA LYS A 379 -16.04 -15.35 2.65
C LYS A 379 -17.06 -16.28 3.32
N GLU A 380 -18.33 -16.18 2.92
CA GLU A 380 -19.43 -16.93 3.52
C GLU A 380 -20.54 -17.26 2.51
N VAL A 381 -21.34 -18.28 2.83
CA VAL A 381 -22.49 -18.76 2.02
C VAL A 381 -23.51 -17.65 1.70
N GLY A 382 -23.58 -16.60 2.52
CA GLY A 382 -24.45 -15.44 2.31
C GLY A 382 -24.04 -14.51 1.16
N LEU A 383 -22.82 -14.64 0.62
CA LEU A 383 -22.31 -13.86 -0.52
C LEU A 383 -22.39 -12.32 -0.32
N THR A 384 -22.13 -11.86 0.91
CA THR A 384 -22.13 -10.45 1.31
C THR A 384 -20.72 -9.86 1.45
N THR A 385 -19.74 -10.62 1.95
CA THR A 385 -18.36 -10.16 2.10
C THR A 385 -17.47 -10.74 1.00
N PRO A 386 -16.98 -9.95 0.03
CA PRO A 386 -16.03 -10.45 -0.97
C PRO A 386 -14.66 -10.74 -0.33
N TRP A 387 -13.96 -11.74 -0.86
CA TRP A 387 -12.55 -12.03 -0.54
C TRP A 387 -11.62 -11.27 -1.49
N ASN A 388 -10.81 -10.38 -0.95
CA ASN A 388 -9.81 -9.63 -1.70
C ASN A 388 -8.46 -10.35 -1.66
N PHE A 389 -8.11 -11.01 -2.76
CA PHE A 389 -6.83 -11.70 -2.97
C PHE A 389 -5.56 -10.83 -2.78
N THR A 390 -5.68 -9.49 -2.70
CA THR A 390 -4.56 -8.59 -2.43
C THR A 390 -4.41 -8.16 -0.98
N THR A 391 -5.44 -8.32 -0.12
CA THR A 391 -5.42 -7.84 1.28
C THR A 391 -5.88 -8.86 2.32
N ASP A 392 -6.72 -9.82 1.94
CA ASP A 392 -7.21 -10.84 2.86
C ASP A 392 -6.21 -11.99 3.03
N THR A 393 -5.93 -12.31 4.29
CA THR A 393 -4.93 -13.31 4.67
C THR A 393 -5.58 -14.53 5.32
N VAL A 394 -4.99 -15.70 5.06
CA VAL A 394 -5.53 -16.98 5.56
C VAL A 394 -5.09 -17.16 7.01
N THR A 395 -6.03 -17.19 7.96
CA THR A 395 -5.75 -17.32 9.40
C THR A 395 -6.42 -18.53 10.05
N SER A 396 -7.20 -19.28 9.27
CA SER A 396 -7.80 -20.58 9.61
C SER A 396 -8.15 -21.33 8.31
N ASN A 397 -8.65 -22.57 8.41
CA ASN A 397 -9.19 -23.28 7.25
C ASN A 397 -10.38 -22.50 6.68
N THR A 398 -10.29 -22.11 5.41
CA THR A 398 -11.25 -21.20 4.75
C THR A 398 -11.97 -21.92 3.62
N THR A 399 -13.28 -21.68 3.49
CA THR A 399 -14.03 -21.99 2.26
C THR A 399 -14.45 -20.67 1.64
N LEU A 400 -14.10 -20.48 0.36
CA LEU A 400 -14.52 -19.34 -0.44
C LEU A 400 -15.66 -19.75 -1.36
N TYR A 401 -16.69 -18.91 -1.45
CA TYR A 401 -17.94 -19.19 -2.14
C TYR A 401 -18.05 -18.34 -3.40
N ALA A 402 -18.31 -18.94 -4.55
CA ALA A 402 -18.47 -18.22 -5.81
C ALA A 402 -19.81 -17.48 -5.83
N LYS A 403 -19.80 -16.18 -6.16
CA LYS A 403 -21.00 -15.41 -6.48
C LYS A 403 -21.18 -15.28 -7.99
N TRP A 404 -22.43 -15.33 -8.40
CA TRP A 404 -22.85 -15.38 -9.80
C TRP A 404 -23.91 -14.31 -10.03
N MET A 405 -23.68 -13.43 -11.01
CA MET A 405 -24.73 -12.57 -11.57
C MET A 405 -25.32 -13.29 -12.78
N ALA A 406 -26.66 -13.37 -12.86
CA ALA A 406 -27.28 -13.90 -14.07
C ALA A 406 -26.95 -12.99 -15.25
N VAL A 407 -26.58 -13.57 -16.40
CA VAL A 407 -26.51 -12.80 -17.64
C VAL A 407 -27.95 -12.54 -18.07
N THR A 408 -28.34 -11.28 -18.13
CA THR A 408 -29.71 -10.89 -18.49
C THR A 408 -29.74 -9.76 -19.50
N TYR A 409 -30.78 -9.74 -20.32
CA TYR A 409 -30.99 -8.79 -21.39
C TYR A 409 -32.35 -8.08 -21.29
N THR A 410 -32.51 -7.07 -22.14
CA THR A 410 -33.79 -6.42 -22.40
C THR A 410 -34.30 -6.82 -23.78
N VAL A 411 -35.58 -7.21 -23.87
CA VAL A 411 -36.31 -7.31 -25.14
C VAL A 411 -37.22 -6.10 -25.28
N THR A 412 -37.02 -5.34 -26.35
CA THR A 412 -37.83 -4.19 -26.74
C THR A 412 -38.81 -4.57 -27.84
N PHE A 413 -40.00 -3.98 -27.84
CA PHE A 413 -41.03 -4.18 -28.85
C PHE A 413 -41.23 -2.88 -29.62
N ASP A 414 -40.93 -2.88 -30.92
CA ASP A 414 -41.24 -1.79 -31.83
C ASP A 414 -42.58 -2.10 -32.53
N SER A 415 -43.61 -1.38 -32.12
CA SER A 415 -44.99 -1.61 -32.59
C SER A 415 -45.29 -0.96 -33.95
N ASP A 416 -44.35 -0.25 -34.57
CA ASP A 416 -44.55 0.48 -35.85
C ASP A 416 -45.86 1.30 -35.85
N GLY A 417 -46.04 2.13 -34.82
CA GLY A 417 -47.22 2.99 -34.66
C GLY A 417 -48.49 2.30 -34.16
N GLY A 418 -48.49 0.97 -33.93
CA GLY A 418 -49.51 0.29 -33.14
C GLY A 418 -49.41 0.60 -31.64
N THR A 419 -50.30 0.02 -30.83
CA THR A 419 -50.27 0.17 -29.37
C THR A 419 -48.95 -0.33 -28.78
N ALA A 420 -48.32 0.48 -27.92
CA ALA A 420 -47.06 0.14 -27.28
C ALA A 420 -47.16 -1.08 -26.36
N ILE A 421 -46.12 -1.91 -26.37
CA ILE A 421 -45.92 -3.06 -25.47
C ILE A 421 -44.72 -2.77 -24.57
N ASP A 422 -44.88 -2.99 -23.26
CA ASP A 422 -43.80 -2.75 -22.28
C ASP A 422 -42.59 -3.68 -22.54
N PRO A 423 -41.34 -3.14 -22.48
CA PRO A 423 -40.14 -3.94 -22.73
C PRO A 423 -39.87 -4.93 -21.58
N LEU A 424 -39.57 -6.18 -21.93
CA LEU A 424 -39.19 -7.20 -20.96
C LEU A 424 -37.75 -6.95 -20.50
N THR A 425 -37.55 -6.66 -19.22
CA THR A 425 -36.22 -6.45 -18.63
C THR A 425 -35.80 -7.64 -17.76
N ASN A 426 -34.49 -7.83 -17.61
CA ASN A 426 -33.89 -8.92 -16.83
C ASN A 426 -34.18 -10.34 -17.37
N VAL A 427 -34.42 -10.49 -18.68
CA VAL A 427 -34.63 -11.80 -19.32
C VAL A 427 -33.30 -12.56 -19.31
N MET A 428 -33.26 -13.76 -18.72
CA MET A 428 -32.03 -14.56 -18.63
C MET A 428 -31.50 -15.01 -20.00
N HIS A 429 -30.18 -15.01 -20.18
CA HIS A 429 -29.52 -15.58 -21.36
C HIS A 429 -30.00 -17.02 -21.59
N GLY A 430 -30.46 -17.32 -22.80
CA GLY A 430 -30.94 -18.65 -23.17
C GLY A 430 -32.37 -18.97 -22.71
N ALA A 431 -33.10 -18.01 -22.12
CA ALA A 431 -34.52 -18.17 -21.84
C ALA A 431 -35.39 -17.80 -23.05
N THR A 432 -36.51 -18.50 -23.23
CA THR A 432 -37.63 -18.03 -24.04
C THR A 432 -38.35 -16.87 -23.33
N ILE A 433 -39.16 -16.13 -24.07
CA ILE A 433 -40.05 -15.09 -23.53
C ILE A 433 -41.52 -15.49 -23.75
N ALA A 434 -42.42 -15.02 -22.88
CA ALA A 434 -43.85 -15.20 -23.10
C ALA A 434 -44.33 -14.32 -24.27
N LEU A 435 -45.31 -14.81 -25.02
CA LEU A 435 -46.04 -14.03 -26.01
C LEU A 435 -46.70 -12.82 -25.31
N PRO A 436 -46.39 -11.57 -25.71
CA PRO A 436 -47.08 -10.40 -25.18
C PRO A 436 -48.54 -10.36 -25.66
N THR A 437 -49.34 -9.44 -25.11
CA THR A 437 -50.60 -9.06 -25.75
C THR A 437 -50.35 -8.57 -27.17
N GLU A 438 -51.15 -9.02 -28.13
CA GLU A 438 -51.10 -8.55 -29.51
C GLU A 438 -51.33 -7.02 -29.55
N PRO A 439 -50.46 -6.24 -30.23
CA PRO A 439 -50.70 -4.82 -30.41
C PRO A 439 -51.83 -4.60 -31.43
N THR A 440 -52.52 -3.46 -31.34
CA THR A 440 -53.54 -3.04 -32.33
C THR A 440 -53.09 -1.77 -33.06
N LYS A 441 -53.41 -1.68 -34.35
CA LYS A 441 -53.13 -0.51 -35.21
C LYS A 441 -54.34 -0.32 -36.14
N ASP A 442 -55.02 0.81 -36.04
CA ASP A 442 -56.30 1.03 -36.73
C ASP A 442 -56.17 0.86 -38.25
N GLY A 443 -56.96 -0.05 -38.83
CA GLY A 443 -56.92 -0.39 -40.26
C GLY A 443 -55.83 -1.40 -40.66
N TYR A 444 -55.26 -2.15 -39.71
CA TYR A 444 -54.25 -3.18 -39.98
C TYR A 444 -54.46 -4.45 -39.13
N THR A 445 -54.22 -5.63 -39.71
CA THR A 445 -54.05 -6.89 -38.98
C THR A 445 -52.60 -7.05 -38.50
N PHE A 446 -52.44 -7.67 -37.33
CA PHE A 446 -51.13 -7.94 -36.74
C PHE A 446 -50.61 -9.31 -37.20
N GLU A 447 -49.51 -9.33 -37.94
CA GLU A 447 -48.95 -10.53 -38.58
C GLU A 447 -47.76 -11.13 -37.82
N GLY A 448 -47.50 -10.67 -36.58
CA GLY A 448 -46.50 -11.22 -35.67
C GLY A 448 -45.27 -10.35 -35.44
N TRP A 449 -44.39 -10.86 -34.56
CA TRP A 449 -43.15 -10.22 -34.13
C TRP A 449 -41.94 -10.77 -34.91
N TYR A 450 -41.16 -9.90 -35.52
CA TYR A 450 -40.00 -10.25 -36.35
C TYR A 450 -38.68 -9.74 -35.75
N LYS A 451 -37.57 -10.37 -36.14
CA LYS A 451 -36.22 -10.10 -35.59
C LYS A 451 -35.53 -8.90 -36.26
N GLU A 452 -36.04 -8.44 -37.39
CA GLU A 452 -35.56 -7.28 -38.14
C GLU A 452 -36.70 -6.60 -38.92
N VAL A 453 -36.46 -5.37 -39.39
CA VAL A 453 -37.45 -4.52 -40.09
C VAL A 453 -37.74 -4.98 -41.53
N GLU A 454 -36.92 -5.87 -42.07
CA GLU A 454 -37.13 -6.53 -43.36
C GLU A 454 -38.17 -7.67 -43.28
N PHE A 455 -38.67 -8.00 -42.09
CA PHE A 455 -39.71 -8.99 -41.82
C PHE A 455 -39.45 -10.38 -42.44
N THR A 456 -38.19 -10.85 -42.42
CA THR A 456 -37.79 -12.14 -42.98
C THR A 456 -37.74 -13.27 -41.95
N ASN A 457 -37.37 -12.97 -40.71
CA ASN A 457 -37.27 -13.93 -39.61
C ASN A 457 -38.31 -13.64 -38.51
N LEU A 458 -39.37 -14.44 -38.48
CA LEU A 458 -40.34 -14.43 -37.37
C LEU A 458 -39.66 -14.85 -36.06
N TRP A 459 -40.07 -14.25 -34.93
CA TRP A 459 -39.73 -14.70 -33.58
C TRP A 459 -40.77 -15.70 -33.07
N VAL A 460 -40.33 -16.93 -32.80
CA VAL A 460 -41.18 -18.04 -32.34
C VAL A 460 -41.01 -18.20 -30.83
N PHE A 461 -41.98 -17.70 -30.07
CA PHE A 461 -41.92 -17.57 -28.60
C PHE A 461 -41.69 -18.91 -27.87
N GLU A 462 -42.06 -20.03 -28.47
CA GLU A 462 -41.86 -21.39 -27.93
C GLU A 462 -40.42 -21.90 -28.06
N THR A 463 -39.61 -21.35 -28.97
CA THR A 463 -38.29 -21.93 -29.34
C THR A 463 -37.15 -20.93 -29.45
N ASP A 464 -37.42 -19.65 -29.77
CA ASP A 464 -36.39 -18.62 -29.82
C ASP A 464 -36.02 -18.16 -28.41
N VAL A 465 -34.71 -18.04 -28.18
CA VAL A 465 -34.14 -17.73 -26.86
C VAL A 465 -33.32 -16.45 -26.91
N VAL A 466 -33.41 -15.65 -25.85
CA VAL A 466 -32.78 -14.33 -25.77
C VAL A 466 -31.30 -14.51 -25.41
N THR A 467 -30.40 -14.21 -26.37
CA THR A 467 -28.93 -14.31 -26.23
C THR A 467 -28.21 -12.98 -26.27
N SER A 468 -28.93 -11.88 -26.53
CA SER A 468 -28.48 -10.50 -26.48
C SER A 468 -29.65 -9.59 -26.09
N ASN A 469 -29.42 -8.28 -25.98
CA ASN A 469 -30.54 -7.34 -26.14
C ASN A 469 -31.13 -7.52 -27.55
N THR A 470 -32.45 -7.44 -27.67
CA THR A 470 -33.18 -7.72 -28.91
C THR A 470 -34.33 -6.75 -29.05
N THR A 471 -34.49 -6.13 -30.22
CA THR A 471 -35.77 -5.49 -30.59
C THR A 471 -36.54 -6.46 -31.47
N LEU A 472 -37.83 -6.61 -31.19
CA LEU A 472 -38.79 -7.30 -32.04
C LEU A 472 -39.69 -6.27 -32.71
N PHE A 473 -39.91 -6.43 -34.01
CA PHE A 473 -40.64 -5.48 -34.84
C PHE A 473 -42.01 -6.06 -35.22
N ALA A 474 -43.07 -5.27 -35.06
CA ALA A 474 -44.42 -5.67 -35.43
C ALA A 474 -44.60 -5.63 -36.96
N LYS A 475 -44.99 -6.75 -37.56
CA LYS A 475 -45.46 -6.77 -38.96
C LYS A 475 -46.95 -6.48 -38.99
N TRP A 476 -47.35 -5.64 -39.95
CA TRP A 476 -48.73 -5.25 -40.19
C TRP A 476 -49.15 -5.59 -41.63
N GLU A 477 -50.40 -5.99 -41.82
CA GLU A 477 -51.03 -6.13 -43.15
C GLU A 477 -52.30 -5.26 -43.18
N VAL A 478 -52.64 -4.66 -44.32
CA VAL A 478 -53.72 -3.65 -44.39
C VAL A 478 -55.09 -4.31 -44.33
N GLU A 479 -55.95 -3.85 -43.42
CA GLU A 479 -57.34 -4.29 -43.34
C GLU A 479 -58.14 -3.66 -44.49
N VAL A 480 -58.51 -4.46 -45.49
CA VAL A 480 -59.20 -3.98 -46.71
C VAL A 480 -60.66 -3.67 -46.40
N VAL A 481 -60.92 -2.42 -46.00
CA VAL A 481 -62.27 -1.88 -45.86
C VAL A 481 -62.91 -1.76 -47.24
N VAL A 482 -63.82 -2.67 -47.58
CA VAL A 482 -64.65 -2.57 -48.79
C VAL A 482 -65.60 -1.38 -48.64
N PRO A 483 -65.63 -0.42 -49.58
CA PRO A 483 -66.54 0.72 -49.52
C PRO A 483 -68.02 0.30 -49.52
N ALA A 484 -68.87 1.14 -48.97
CA ALA A 484 -70.31 0.96 -49.08
C ALA A 484 -70.80 1.18 -50.52
N GLY A 485 -71.95 0.58 -50.87
CA GLY A 485 -72.57 0.69 -52.17
C GLY A 485 -72.35 -0.50 -53.11
N THR A 486 -72.67 -0.29 -54.39
CA THR A 486 -72.53 -1.27 -55.47
C THR A 486 -71.18 -1.14 -56.15
N ALA A 487 -70.43 -2.24 -56.23
CA ALA A 487 -69.16 -2.28 -56.95
C ALA A 487 -69.36 -2.04 -58.46
N ILE A 488 -68.50 -1.20 -59.04
CA ILE A 488 -68.39 -0.94 -60.48
C ILE A 488 -66.97 -1.31 -60.91
N SER A 489 -66.85 -2.19 -61.90
CA SER A 489 -65.57 -2.73 -62.39
C SER A 489 -65.32 -2.49 -63.88
N THR A 490 -66.35 -2.16 -64.66
CA THR A 490 -66.26 -2.06 -66.11
C THR A 490 -66.84 -0.76 -66.67
N ALA A 491 -66.35 -0.37 -67.85
CA ALA A 491 -66.84 0.81 -68.59
C ALA A 491 -68.37 0.78 -68.84
N GLN A 492 -68.95 -0.41 -69.07
CA GLN A 492 -70.38 -0.57 -69.29
C GLN A 492 -71.20 -0.33 -68.01
N GLU A 493 -70.79 -0.93 -66.88
CA GLU A 493 -71.46 -0.75 -65.58
C GLU A 493 -71.42 0.73 -65.16
N PHE A 494 -70.27 1.38 -65.31
CA PHE A 494 -70.11 2.81 -65.04
C PHE A 494 -71.01 3.66 -65.95
N HIS A 495 -71.02 3.37 -67.26
CA HIS A 495 -71.84 4.08 -68.25
C HIS A 495 -73.35 3.92 -68.03
N ASP A 496 -73.81 2.80 -67.46
CA ASP A 496 -75.21 2.61 -67.10
C ASP A 496 -75.55 3.22 -65.73
N MET A 497 -74.61 3.21 -64.78
CA MET A 497 -74.71 3.94 -63.50
C MET A 497 -74.93 5.44 -63.71
N THR A 498 -74.21 6.10 -64.64
CA THR A 498 -74.38 7.56 -64.85
C THR A 498 -75.76 7.96 -65.37
N LYS A 499 -76.58 7.00 -65.81
CA LYS A 499 -77.98 7.17 -66.23
C LYS A 499 -78.99 6.90 -65.10
N GLY A 500 -78.54 6.41 -63.95
CA GLY A 500 -79.38 5.96 -62.83
C GLY A 500 -80.22 7.06 -62.20
N GLY A 501 -81.54 6.84 -62.09
CA GLY A 501 -82.48 7.77 -61.44
C GLY A 501 -82.72 7.50 -59.95
N SER A 502 -82.22 6.38 -59.43
CA SER A 502 -82.20 6.05 -58.01
C SER A 502 -81.11 6.84 -57.27
N ALA A 503 -81.21 6.89 -55.94
CA ALA A 503 -80.26 7.57 -55.07
C ALA A 503 -79.34 6.56 -54.38
N ASP A 504 -78.80 5.63 -55.17
CA ASP A 504 -78.00 4.52 -54.68
C ASP A 504 -76.53 4.93 -54.53
N GLU A 505 -75.79 4.17 -53.74
CA GLU A 505 -74.36 4.35 -53.51
C GLU A 505 -73.58 3.37 -54.39
N PHE A 506 -72.49 3.83 -55.00
CA PHE A 506 -71.64 3.09 -55.93
C PHE A 506 -70.16 3.35 -55.60
N TYR A 507 -69.30 2.35 -55.81
CA TYR A 507 -67.85 2.52 -55.69
C TYR A 507 -67.07 1.85 -56.83
N LEU A 508 -65.92 2.42 -57.18
CA LEU A 508 -65.00 1.77 -58.12
C LEU A 508 -64.18 0.68 -57.42
N ALA A 509 -64.29 -0.56 -57.91
CA ALA A 509 -63.51 -1.68 -57.40
C ALA A 509 -62.10 -1.78 -58.03
N ASN A 510 -61.88 -1.05 -59.14
CA ASN A 510 -60.62 -0.99 -59.90
C ASN A 510 -60.60 0.24 -60.81
N ASP A 511 -59.43 0.58 -61.36
CA ASP A 511 -59.31 1.52 -62.48
C ASP A 511 -60.12 1.05 -63.70
N ILE A 512 -60.71 1.97 -64.45
CA ILE A 512 -61.55 1.66 -65.63
C ILE A 512 -61.06 2.44 -66.86
N ASP A 513 -60.52 1.69 -67.82
CA ASP A 513 -60.15 2.19 -69.15
C ASP A 513 -61.35 2.10 -70.11
N PHE A 514 -61.67 3.22 -70.77
CA PHE A 514 -62.74 3.34 -71.78
C PHE A 514 -62.20 3.24 -73.22
N THR A 515 -60.94 2.87 -73.43
CA THR A 515 -60.35 2.70 -74.77
C THR A 515 -61.20 1.78 -75.67
N GLY A 516 -61.77 2.35 -76.72
CA GLY A 516 -62.65 1.64 -77.66
C GLY A 516 -64.12 1.53 -77.24
N PHE A 517 -64.51 2.09 -76.09
CA PHE A 517 -65.90 2.21 -75.68
C PHE A 517 -66.60 3.37 -76.43
N THR A 518 -67.73 3.10 -77.07
CA THR A 518 -68.48 4.10 -77.83
C THR A 518 -69.55 4.77 -76.96
N TRP A 519 -69.25 5.94 -76.40
CA TRP A 519 -70.21 6.74 -75.63
C TRP A 519 -70.79 7.85 -76.51
N THR A 520 -72.11 7.84 -76.73
CA THR A 520 -72.83 8.93 -77.41
C THR A 520 -73.95 9.46 -76.51
N VAL A 521 -74.23 10.76 -76.60
CA VAL A 521 -75.26 11.42 -75.78
C VAL A 521 -76.22 12.23 -76.63
N THR A 522 -77.50 12.20 -76.28
CA THR A 522 -78.56 12.96 -76.97
C THR A 522 -79.55 13.55 -75.97
N GLY A 523 -80.14 14.69 -76.31
CA GLY A 523 -81.04 15.44 -75.43
C GLY A 523 -80.42 15.76 -74.06
N THR A 524 -81.25 15.84 -73.03
CA THR A 524 -80.84 16.19 -71.66
C THR A 524 -80.47 14.97 -70.79
N GLY A 525 -80.44 13.76 -71.36
CA GLY A 525 -80.17 12.51 -70.63
C GLY A 525 -81.16 12.23 -69.50
N THR A 526 -80.77 11.34 -68.58
CA THR A 526 -81.32 11.26 -67.21
C THR A 526 -80.40 12.03 -66.25
N ALA A 527 -80.89 12.27 -65.03
CA ALA A 527 -80.08 12.89 -63.97
C ALA A 527 -79.62 11.83 -62.98
N PHE A 528 -78.31 11.76 -62.75
CA PHE A 528 -77.70 10.95 -61.69
C PHE A 528 -78.01 11.55 -60.33
N ARG A 529 -78.36 10.70 -59.36
CA ARG A 529 -78.85 11.11 -58.03
C ARG A 529 -78.21 10.34 -56.88
N GLY A 530 -77.20 9.54 -57.18
CA GLY A 530 -76.51 8.67 -56.23
C GLY A 530 -75.24 9.28 -55.65
N ILE A 531 -74.52 8.44 -54.91
CA ILE A 531 -73.15 8.69 -54.46
C ILE A 531 -72.22 7.85 -55.35
N LEU A 532 -71.19 8.47 -55.91
CA LEU A 532 -70.07 7.78 -56.55
C LEU A 532 -68.80 8.00 -55.71
N ASN A 533 -68.34 6.92 -55.08
CA ASN A 533 -67.04 6.83 -54.46
C ASN A 533 -66.02 6.28 -55.47
N GLY A 534 -65.14 7.14 -55.97
CA GLY A 534 -64.05 6.74 -56.86
C GLY A 534 -63.02 5.83 -56.20
N ASN A 535 -63.00 5.71 -54.86
CA ASN A 535 -62.17 4.77 -54.10
C ASN A 535 -60.66 4.93 -54.38
N GLY A 536 -60.22 6.14 -54.75
CA GLY A 536 -58.86 6.45 -55.20
C GLY A 536 -58.55 6.01 -56.64
N MET A 537 -59.48 5.35 -57.32
CA MET A 537 -59.30 4.78 -58.67
C MET A 537 -59.44 5.83 -59.77
N THR A 538 -58.96 5.46 -60.95
CA THR A 538 -58.94 6.27 -62.18
C THR A 538 -59.95 5.75 -63.20
N ILE A 539 -60.77 6.64 -63.76
CA ILE A 539 -61.45 6.42 -65.04
C ILE A 539 -60.66 7.12 -66.15
N SER A 540 -60.40 6.42 -67.26
CA SER A 540 -59.49 6.91 -68.30
C SER A 540 -60.00 6.71 -69.74
N ASN A 541 -59.50 7.53 -70.68
CA ASN A 541 -59.71 7.39 -72.13
C ASN A 541 -61.18 7.48 -72.58
N ILE A 542 -61.99 8.24 -71.86
CA ILE A 542 -63.41 8.46 -72.16
C ILE A 542 -63.53 9.36 -73.40
N THR A 543 -64.38 8.98 -74.38
CA THR A 543 -64.76 9.85 -75.50
C THR A 543 -66.29 9.90 -75.60
N ILE A 544 -66.88 11.10 -75.47
CA ILE A 544 -68.34 11.32 -75.47
C ILE A 544 -68.73 12.28 -76.60
N ASP A 545 -69.44 11.75 -77.60
CA ASP A 545 -69.96 12.54 -78.73
C ASP A 545 -71.44 12.93 -78.53
N GLY A 546 -71.75 14.23 -78.55
CA GLY A 546 -73.07 14.79 -78.21
C GLY A 546 -73.72 15.62 -79.33
N SER A 547 -74.50 14.98 -80.21
CA SER A 547 -75.09 15.62 -81.40
C SER A 547 -76.61 15.89 -81.29
N GLY A 548 -77.05 17.03 -81.85
CA GLY A 548 -78.44 17.50 -81.82
C GLY A 548 -78.61 18.81 -81.03
N THR A 549 -79.81 19.40 -81.03
CA THR A 549 -80.05 20.67 -80.31
C THR A 549 -80.29 20.44 -78.81
N GLY A 550 -79.69 21.29 -77.97
CA GLY A 550 -79.91 21.29 -76.52
C GLY A 550 -79.32 20.09 -75.77
N VAL A 551 -78.37 19.37 -76.36
CA VAL A 551 -77.71 18.21 -75.74
C VAL A 551 -76.91 18.63 -74.51
N TYR A 552 -77.02 17.89 -73.41
CA TYR A 552 -76.13 18.10 -72.25
C TYR A 552 -75.00 17.08 -72.34
N GLY A 553 -73.76 17.56 -72.46
CA GLY A 553 -72.54 16.74 -72.58
C GLY A 553 -71.80 16.62 -71.25
N GLY A 554 -71.28 15.43 -70.99
CA GLY A 554 -70.49 15.09 -69.81
C GLY A 554 -70.72 13.66 -69.39
N ILE A 555 -69.81 13.13 -68.57
CA ILE A 555 -69.92 11.80 -67.92
C ILE A 555 -71.28 11.65 -67.24
N PHE A 556 -71.74 12.70 -66.57
CA PHE A 556 -73.12 12.88 -66.11
C PHE A 556 -73.80 13.98 -66.94
N GLN A 557 -74.71 13.61 -67.84
CA GLN A 557 -75.49 14.61 -68.60
C GLN A 557 -76.24 15.57 -67.66
N ARG A 558 -76.76 15.03 -66.54
CA ARG A 558 -77.31 15.79 -65.42
C ARG A 558 -76.95 15.19 -64.07
N THR A 559 -76.89 16.03 -63.03
CA THR A 559 -76.88 15.62 -61.62
C THR A 559 -78.03 16.27 -60.84
N ASN A 560 -78.49 15.60 -59.77
CA ASN A 560 -79.56 16.07 -58.90
C ASN A 560 -79.44 15.43 -57.51
N GLY A 561 -78.80 16.13 -56.56
CA GLY A 561 -78.50 15.59 -55.23
C GLY A 561 -77.29 14.64 -55.22
N ALA A 562 -76.46 14.66 -56.28
CA ALA A 562 -75.36 13.73 -56.44
C ALA A 562 -74.16 14.12 -55.56
N VAL A 563 -73.43 13.10 -55.09
CA VAL A 563 -72.12 13.24 -54.46
C VAL A 563 -71.11 12.45 -55.31
N ILE A 564 -69.99 13.07 -55.67
CA ILE A 564 -68.93 12.44 -56.46
C ILE A 564 -67.61 12.69 -55.74
N HIS A 565 -66.92 11.65 -55.29
CA HIS A 565 -65.71 11.83 -54.49
C HIS A 565 -64.60 10.81 -54.77
N ASP A 566 -63.38 11.11 -54.32
CA ASP A 566 -62.20 10.23 -54.33
C ASP A 566 -61.88 9.61 -55.71
N LEU A 567 -61.99 10.41 -56.78
CA LEU A 567 -61.98 9.96 -58.18
C LEU A 567 -60.93 10.68 -59.03
N THR A 568 -60.12 9.93 -59.77
CA THR A 568 -59.28 10.48 -60.85
C THR A 568 -59.95 10.28 -62.21
N ILE A 569 -59.90 11.30 -63.06
CA ILE A 569 -60.39 11.31 -64.44
C ILE A 569 -59.23 11.70 -65.35
N ASP A 570 -58.81 10.81 -66.24
CA ASP A 570 -57.67 11.01 -67.13
C ASP A 570 -58.08 10.90 -68.61
N ASN A 571 -57.56 11.79 -69.46
CA ASN A 571 -57.72 11.72 -70.91
C ASN A 571 -59.21 11.57 -71.36
N ALA A 572 -60.10 12.33 -70.73
CA ALA A 572 -61.54 12.29 -70.97
C ALA A 572 -62.00 13.46 -71.88
N HIS A 573 -62.53 13.14 -73.05
CA HIS A 573 -62.93 14.10 -74.07
C HIS A 573 -64.45 14.08 -74.29
N VAL A 574 -65.08 15.26 -74.28
CA VAL A 574 -66.52 15.45 -74.43
C VAL A 574 -66.77 16.58 -75.42
N ASP A 575 -67.39 16.30 -76.58
CA ASP A 575 -67.84 17.32 -77.54
C ASP A 575 -69.37 17.30 -77.61
N ALA A 576 -70.04 18.42 -77.27
CA ALA A 576 -71.50 18.49 -77.33
C ALA A 576 -72.09 19.88 -77.65
N VAL A 577 -73.24 19.86 -78.32
CA VAL A 577 -73.88 21.05 -78.90
C VAL A 577 -74.67 21.92 -77.89
N GLY A 578 -74.60 21.65 -76.59
CA GLY A 578 -75.35 22.38 -75.55
C GLY A 578 -74.52 22.76 -74.32
N ARG A 579 -74.95 22.32 -73.13
CA ARG A 579 -74.21 22.54 -71.87
C ARG A 579 -73.19 21.42 -71.72
N VAL A 580 -71.92 21.74 -71.54
CA VAL A 580 -70.86 20.71 -71.57
C VAL A 580 -69.93 20.81 -70.37
N GLY A 581 -69.78 19.73 -69.63
CA GLY A 581 -68.64 19.50 -68.74
C GLY A 581 -67.89 18.24 -69.18
N VAL A 582 -66.66 18.03 -68.71
CA VAL A 582 -66.08 16.67 -68.72
C VAL A 582 -66.90 15.82 -67.74
N LEU A 583 -67.10 16.32 -66.51
CA LEU A 583 -67.85 15.61 -65.48
C LEU A 583 -69.37 15.81 -65.59
N ILE A 584 -69.87 17.06 -65.65
CA ILE A 584 -71.30 17.36 -65.54
C ILE A 584 -71.80 18.31 -66.64
N GLY A 585 -72.83 17.92 -67.38
CA GLY A 585 -73.54 18.82 -68.30
C GLY A 585 -74.33 19.91 -67.57
N ARG A 586 -75.26 19.51 -66.69
CA ARG A 586 -76.08 20.44 -65.90
C ARG A 586 -76.48 19.92 -64.50
N ILE A 587 -76.43 20.78 -63.50
CA ILE A 587 -77.00 20.51 -62.17
C ILE A 587 -78.48 20.93 -62.13
N GLU A 588 -79.38 20.03 -61.70
CA GLU A 588 -80.83 20.24 -61.62
C GLU A 588 -81.44 19.82 -60.27
N THR A 589 -82.54 20.47 -59.88
CA THR A 589 -83.39 20.23 -58.69
C THR A 589 -82.73 20.34 -57.30
N ALA A 590 -81.54 19.80 -57.07
CA ALA A 590 -80.84 19.84 -55.79
C ALA A 590 -79.33 20.10 -55.98
N GLU A 591 -78.61 20.27 -54.88
CA GLU A 591 -77.17 20.48 -54.86
C GLU A 591 -76.38 19.32 -55.50
N THR A 592 -75.15 19.59 -55.93
CA THR A 592 -74.16 18.54 -56.20
C THR A 592 -72.87 18.85 -55.44
N VAL A 593 -72.33 17.82 -54.79
CA VAL A 593 -71.11 17.89 -53.98
C VAL A 593 -70.01 17.10 -54.68
N ILE A 594 -68.82 17.70 -54.78
CA ILE A 594 -67.63 17.09 -55.37
C ILE A 594 -66.49 17.18 -54.35
N THR A 595 -65.82 16.08 -54.04
CA THR A 595 -64.76 16.05 -53.00
C THR A 595 -63.58 15.16 -53.39
N ASN A 596 -62.33 15.61 -53.27
CA ASN A 596 -61.14 14.81 -53.60
C ASN A 596 -61.15 14.28 -55.05
N VAL A 597 -61.32 15.16 -56.03
CA VAL A 597 -61.41 14.79 -57.46
C VAL A 597 -60.23 15.37 -58.25
N VAL A 598 -59.68 14.59 -59.17
CA VAL A 598 -58.63 15.02 -60.10
C VAL A 598 -59.14 14.87 -61.53
N ILE A 599 -59.08 15.94 -62.33
CA ILE A 599 -59.37 15.90 -63.77
C ILE A 599 -58.09 16.29 -64.51
N LYS A 600 -57.50 15.36 -65.28
CA LYS A 600 -56.24 15.59 -65.98
C LYS A 600 -56.32 15.20 -67.46
N ASN A 601 -55.52 15.87 -68.30
CA ASN A 601 -55.42 15.65 -69.75
C ASN A 601 -56.76 15.68 -70.53
N SER A 602 -57.81 16.27 -69.94
CA SER A 602 -59.20 16.10 -70.38
C SER A 602 -59.73 17.33 -71.10
N SER A 603 -60.79 17.20 -71.91
CA SER A 603 -61.36 18.34 -72.64
C SER A 603 -62.88 18.33 -72.75
N ALA A 604 -63.50 19.46 -72.47
CA ALA A 604 -64.88 19.75 -72.83
C ALA A 604 -64.92 20.74 -74.01
N ALA A 605 -65.62 20.37 -75.08
CA ALA A 605 -65.84 21.18 -76.27
C ALA A 605 -67.34 21.41 -76.51
N GLY A 606 -67.72 22.59 -76.97
CA GLY A 606 -69.11 22.87 -77.31
C GLY A 606 -69.35 24.06 -78.24
N THR A 607 -70.64 24.30 -78.51
CA THR A 607 -71.09 25.29 -79.51
C THR A 607 -72.28 26.15 -79.06
N ALA A 608 -72.66 26.09 -77.79
CA ALA A 608 -73.85 26.76 -77.24
C ALA A 608 -73.52 27.98 -76.36
N GLY A 609 -74.50 28.85 -76.11
CA GLY A 609 -74.31 30.00 -75.20
C GLY A 609 -74.51 29.66 -73.72
N GLU A 610 -74.95 28.43 -73.43
CA GLU A 610 -75.37 27.99 -72.09
C GLU A 610 -74.25 27.55 -71.16
N GLY A 611 -73.01 27.46 -71.63
CA GLY A 611 -71.82 27.24 -70.81
C GLY A 611 -71.07 25.93 -71.09
N VAL A 612 -69.74 26.03 -71.20
CA VAL A 612 -68.80 24.90 -71.19
C VAL A 612 -67.85 25.03 -69.99
N GLY A 613 -67.71 23.99 -69.18
CA GLY A 613 -66.72 23.92 -68.09
C GLY A 613 -65.80 22.71 -68.27
N VAL A 614 -64.65 22.65 -67.59
CA VAL A 614 -63.98 21.34 -67.41
C VAL A 614 -64.79 20.50 -66.43
N VAL A 615 -65.22 21.04 -65.28
CA VAL A 615 -66.09 20.31 -64.35
C VAL A 615 -67.55 20.33 -64.79
N VAL A 616 -68.14 21.53 -64.94
CA VAL A 616 -69.60 21.70 -65.10
C VAL A 616 -69.95 22.65 -66.25
N GLY A 617 -70.81 22.24 -67.18
CA GLY A 617 -71.35 23.14 -68.20
C GLY A 617 -72.20 24.26 -67.60
N ASN A 618 -73.25 23.89 -66.86
CA ASN A 618 -74.13 24.84 -66.17
C ASN A 618 -74.52 24.42 -64.75
N ALA A 619 -73.96 25.12 -63.76
CA ALA A 619 -74.37 25.07 -62.36
C ALA A 619 -75.66 25.90 -62.17
N SER A 620 -76.81 25.31 -62.50
CA SER A 620 -78.11 25.99 -62.37
C SER A 620 -78.79 25.80 -61.01
N LEU A 621 -78.22 24.94 -60.17
CA LEU A 621 -78.52 24.65 -58.76
C LEU A 621 -77.19 24.71 -57.96
N PRO A 622 -77.19 24.67 -56.61
CA PRO A 622 -75.97 24.75 -55.82
C PRO A 622 -74.89 23.74 -56.23
N LEU A 623 -73.63 24.19 -56.20
CA LEU A 623 -72.44 23.37 -56.44
C LEU A 623 -71.44 23.61 -55.31
N THR A 624 -71.09 22.56 -54.58
CA THR A 624 -70.03 22.60 -53.57
C THR A 624 -68.87 21.70 -54.01
N ILE A 625 -67.65 22.23 -54.00
CA ILE A 625 -66.43 21.49 -54.36
C ILE A 625 -65.38 21.67 -53.25
N THR A 626 -64.78 20.55 -52.82
CA THR A 626 -63.66 20.51 -51.86
C THR A 626 -62.51 19.68 -52.43
N ASN A 627 -61.27 20.15 -52.38
CA ASN A 627 -60.09 19.40 -52.87
C ASN A 627 -60.26 18.89 -54.32
N LEU A 628 -60.21 19.81 -55.28
CA LEU A 628 -60.28 19.52 -56.72
C LEU A 628 -58.98 19.93 -57.41
N GLN A 629 -58.48 19.09 -58.31
CA GLN A 629 -57.37 19.42 -59.22
C GLN A 629 -57.83 19.36 -60.68
N ILE A 630 -57.39 20.33 -61.49
CA ILE A 630 -57.56 20.34 -62.95
C ILE A 630 -56.19 20.54 -63.60
N ILE A 631 -55.71 19.56 -64.37
CA ILE A 631 -54.33 19.51 -64.87
C ILE A 631 -54.34 19.34 -66.39
N SER A 632 -53.59 20.16 -67.13
CA SER A 632 -53.39 20.02 -68.59
C SER A 632 -54.70 19.85 -69.39
N SER A 633 -55.79 20.50 -68.95
CA SER A 633 -57.15 20.25 -69.42
C SER A 633 -57.75 21.46 -70.14
N THR A 634 -58.72 21.24 -71.03
CA THR A 634 -59.25 22.28 -71.92
C THR A 634 -60.78 22.45 -71.84
N ALA A 635 -61.26 23.69 -71.70
CA ALA A 635 -62.65 24.07 -71.91
C ALA A 635 -62.76 24.96 -73.16
N PHE A 636 -63.32 24.43 -74.25
CA PHE A 636 -63.43 25.12 -75.55
C PHE A 636 -64.90 25.35 -75.93
N ASN A 637 -65.21 26.55 -76.44
CA ASN A 637 -66.53 26.83 -76.99
C ASN A 637 -66.43 27.73 -78.22
N THR A 638 -67.09 27.34 -79.32
CA THR A 638 -67.19 28.20 -80.52
C THR A 638 -68.14 29.40 -80.29
N ASN A 639 -68.93 29.32 -79.23
CA ASN A 639 -69.94 30.27 -78.82
C ASN A 639 -69.54 30.91 -77.47
N LYS A 640 -70.45 31.11 -76.51
CA LYS A 640 -70.19 31.92 -75.31
C LYS A 640 -70.03 31.08 -74.04
N ASN A 641 -69.24 31.62 -73.11
CA ASN A 641 -69.18 31.23 -71.70
C ASN A 641 -68.40 29.93 -71.47
N VAL A 642 -67.12 30.09 -71.07
CA VAL A 642 -66.19 28.99 -70.76
C VAL A 642 -65.49 29.19 -69.42
N ALA A 643 -65.16 28.12 -68.70
CA ALA A 643 -64.22 28.16 -67.58
C ALA A 643 -63.66 26.79 -67.19
N PHE A 644 -62.73 26.74 -66.23
CA PHE A 644 -62.30 25.46 -65.65
C PHE A 644 -63.39 24.84 -64.76
N ILE A 645 -63.99 25.59 -63.82
CA ILE A 645 -65.02 25.03 -62.94
C ILE A 645 -66.39 25.00 -63.61
N ALA A 646 -67.03 26.16 -63.82
CA ALA A 646 -68.38 26.21 -64.37
C ALA A 646 -68.50 27.21 -65.53
N GLY A 647 -68.87 26.73 -66.73
CA GLY A 647 -69.12 27.60 -67.88
C GLY A 647 -70.18 28.67 -67.59
N ARG A 648 -71.23 28.29 -66.86
CA ARG A 648 -72.29 29.20 -66.39
C ARG A 648 -72.82 28.84 -65.01
N ALA A 649 -72.92 29.85 -64.13
CA ALA A 649 -73.63 29.77 -62.85
C ALA A 649 -74.96 30.54 -62.88
N ASP A 650 -76.07 29.87 -62.55
CA ASP A 650 -77.35 30.52 -62.19
C ASP A 650 -77.63 30.43 -60.68
N HIS A 651 -76.83 29.68 -59.92
CA HIS A 651 -76.98 29.48 -58.47
C HIS A 651 -75.63 29.53 -57.75
N ALA A 652 -75.66 29.41 -56.42
CA ALA A 652 -74.48 29.44 -55.58
C ALA A 652 -73.41 28.40 -55.97
N VAL A 653 -72.14 28.81 -55.92
CA VAL A 653 -70.99 27.93 -56.15
C VAL A 653 -69.98 28.16 -55.02
N THR A 654 -69.74 27.12 -54.23
CA THR A 654 -68.83 27.12 -53.07
C THR A 654 -67.61 26.27 -53.40
N LEU A 655 -66.42 26.85 -53.37
CA LEU A 655 -65.16 26.17 -53.66
C LEU A 655 -64.21 26.29 -52.47
N THR A 656 -63.63 25.16 -52.07
CA THR A 656 -62.58 25.08 -51.05
C THR A 656 -61.47 24.18 -51.56
N ASP A 657 -60.21 24.60 -51.45
CA ASP A 657 -59.04 23.82 -51.90
C ASP A 657 -59.13 23.38 -53.38
N VAL A 658 -58.98 24.33 -54.30
CA VAL A 658 -59.04 24.06 -55.74
C VAL A 658 -57.72 24.45 -56.42
N TYR A 659 -57.16 23.53 -57.20
CA TYR A 659 -55.98 23.76 -58.04
C TYR A 659 -56.31 23.63 -59.52
N VAL A 660 -55.74 24.52 -60.34
CA VAL A 660 -55.71 24.39 -61.79
C VAL A 660 -54.28 24.63 -62.29
N PHE A 661 -53.77 23.73 -63.14
CA PHE A 661 -52.43 23.81 -63.71
C PHE A 661 -52.44 23.52 -65.22
N GLY A 662 -51.61 24.22 -66.01
CA GLY A 662 -51.33 23.89 -67.41
C GLY A 662 -52.55 23.92 -68.36
N SER A 663 -53.66 24.56 -67.96
CA SER A 663 -54.99 24.33 -68.54
C SER A 663 -55.45 25.51 -69.40
N THR A 664 -56.31 25.27 -70.40
CA THR A 664 -56.81 26.31 -71.34
C THR A 664 -58.33 26.47 -71.28
N ALA A 665 -58.83 27.70 -71.12
CA ALA A 665 -60.24 28.02 -71.36
C ALA A 665 -60.36 28.99 -72.54
N GLU A 666 -61.09 28.62 -73.59
CA GLU A 666 -61.12 29.33 -74.87
C GLU A 666 -62.54 29.51 -75.44
N SER A 667 -62.90 30.78 -75.73
CA SER A 667 -64.16 31.18 -76.37
C SER A 667 -63.86 31.89 -77.68
N THR A 668 -64.25 31.30 -78.82
CA THR A 668 -64.08 31.96 -80.14
C THR A 668 -65.16 33.01 -80.45
N ASN A 669 -66.12 33.21 -79.55
CA ASN A 669 -67.10 34.29 -79.65
C ASN A 669 -66.59 35.54 -78.92
N PHE A 670 -66.62 36.69 -79.60
CA PHE A 670 -66.15 37.99 -79.08
C PHE A 670 -67.28 39.01 -78.91
N SER A 671 -68.52 38.53 -78.71
CA SER A 671 -69.62 39.36 -78.21
C SER A 671 -69.36 39.83 -76.77
N THR A 672 -69.96 40.96 -76.38
CA THR A 672 -69.68 41.59 -75.06
C THR A 672 -70.06 40.69 -73.86
N ASP A 673 -70.94 39.73 -74.08
CA ASP A 673 -71.48 38.78 -73.11
C ASP A 673 -70.88 37.36 -73.26
N ALA A 674 -69.72 37.24 -73.93
CA ALA A 674 -68.92 36.02 -73.98
C ALA A 674 -67.85 36.07 -72.87
N GLY A 675 -68.14 35.42 -71.73
CA GLY A 675 -67.22 35.34 -70.60
C GLY A 675 -66.24 34.16 -70.68
N VAL A 676 -65.01 34.36 -70.23
CA VAL A 676 -63.96 33.34 -70.10
C VAL A 676 -63.43 33.42 -68.67
N GLY A 677 -63.70 32.41 -67.84
CA GLY A 677 -63.31 32.40 -66.43
C GLY A 677 -62.19 31.40 -66.14
N GLY A 678 -61.29 31.72 -65.21
CA GLY A 678 -60.54 30.66 -64.54
C GLY A 678 -61.45 29.82 -63.63
N VAL A 679 -62.47 30.42 -63.03
CA VAL A 679 -63.44 29.69 -62.18
C VAL A 679 -64.83 29.63 -62.82
N ILE A 680 -65.46 30.77 -63.09
CA ILE A 680 -66.83 30.86 -63.64
C ILE A 680 -66.84 31.63 -64.94
N GLY A 681 -67.37 31.06 -66.02
CA GLY A 681 -67.44 31.75 -67.31
C GLY A 681 -68.40 32.93 -67.26
N TYR A 682 -69.61 32.70 -66.76
CA TYR A 682 -70.70 33.69 -66.74
C TYR A 682 -71.68 33.47 -65.58
N THR A 683 -72.07 34.54 -64.88
CA THR A 683 -73.20 34.51 -63.92
C THR A 683 -74.48 35.06 -64.56
N ASN A 684 -75.65 34.48 -64.25
CA ASN A 684 -76.90 34.85 -64.94
C ASN A 684 -78.11 35.11 -64.02
N ALA A 685 -77.99 34.97 -62.70
CA ALA A 685 -79.07 35.29 -61.76
C ALA A 685 -78.52 35.82 -60.43
N ALA A 686 -79.35 36.55 -59.66
CA ALA A 686 -78.97 37.06 -58.33
C ALA A 686 -78.73 35.93 -57.30
N THR A 687 -79.20 34.72 -57.58
CA THR A 687 -78.92 33.48 -56.84
C THR A 687 -77.49 32.94 -57.04
N ALA A 688 -76.71 33.50 -57.97
CA ALA A 688 -75.30 33.16 -58.17
C ALA A 688 -74.41 33.76 -57.06
N ALA A 689 -74.51 33.21 -55.85
CA ALA A 689 -73.64 33.53 -54.72
C ALA A 689 -72.35 32.71 -54.79
N LEU A 690 -71.27 33.33 -55.25
CA LEU A 690 -69.97 32.68 -55.44
C LEU A 690 -69.11 32.84 -54.17
N THR A 691 -68.61 31.74 -53.62
CA THR A 691 -67.74 31.72 -52.44
C THR A 691 -66.51 30.85 -52.74
N PHE A 692 -65.35 31.47 -52.87
CA PHE A 692 -64.09 30.78 -53.20
C PHE A 692 -63.09 30.92 -52.05
N THR A 693 -62.55 29.80 -51.57
CA THR A 693 -61.58 29.76 -50.48
C THR A 693 -60.41 28.85 -50.89
N ARG A 694 -59.16 29.34 -50.80
CA ARG A 694 -57.97 28.55 -51.19
C ARG A 694 -58.10 28.01 -52.62
N VAL A 695 -58.09 28.94 -53.58
CA VAL A 695 -58.12 28.62 -55.02
C VAL A 695 -56.80 29.07 -55.65
N VAL A 696 -56.15 28.15 -56.36
CA VAL A 696 -54.85 28.34 -57.01
C VAL A 696 -55.01 28.00 -58.49
N ILE A 697 -54.62 28.92 -59.37
CA ILE A 697 -54.58 28.71 -60.82
C ILE A 697 -53.17 29.08 -61.29
N GLU A 698 -52.47 28.18 -61.96
CA GLU A 698 -51.07 28.35 -62.38
C GLU A 698 -50.86 27.87 -63.83
N ASP A 699 -49.91 28.49 -64.54
CA ASP A 699 -49.49 28.14 -65.91
C ASP A 699 -50.66 27.90 -66.90
N SER A 700 -51.75 28.68 -66.76
CA SER A 700 -53.03 28.42 -67.43
C SER A 700 -53.47 29.57 -68.33
N THR A 701 -54.04 29.26 -69.49
CA THR A 701 -54.36 30.23 -70.55
C THR A 701 -55.86 30.53 -70.65
N LEU A 702 -56.23 31.80 -70.60
CA LEU A 702 -57.61 32.28 -70.75
C LEU A 702 -57.76 33.08 -72.06
N LYS A 703 -58.40 32.48 -73.07
CA LYS A 703 -58.50 33.03 -74.44
C LYS A 703 -59.92 33.50 -74.76
N GLY A 704 -60.08 34.79 -75.07
CA GLY A 704 -61.40 35.34 -75.41
C GLY A 704 -61.47 36.85 -75.22
N ARG A 705 -62.69 37.37 -75.00
CA ARG A 705 -62.95 38.81 -74.91
C ARG A 705 -63.10 39.34 -73.48
N SER A 706 -63.94 38.71 -72.65
CA SER A 706 -64.16 39.10 -71.25
C SER A 706 -63.54 38.04 -70.35
N SER A 707 -62.23 38.14 -70.15
CA SER A 707 -61.40 37.08 -69.55
C SER A 707 -61.05 37.41 -68.10
N GLY A 708 -61.60 36.68 -67.14
CA GLY A 708 -61.39 36.91 -65.70
C GLY A 708 -60.71 35.73 -65.04
N THR A 709 -59.68 35.96 -64.21
CA THR A 709 -59.00 34.85 -63.50
C THR A 709 -59.94 34.09 -62.57
N LEU A 710 -60.96 34.76 -62.03
CA LEU A 710 -62.07 34.11 -61.32
C LEU A 710 -63.34 34.10 -62.15
N VAL A 711 -63.86 35.27 -62.58
CA VAL A 711 -65.15 35.33 -63.28
C VAL A 711 -65.05 36.05 -64.62
N GLY A 712 -65.36 35.36 -65.72
CA GLY A 712 -65.32 35.92 -67.08
C GLY A 712 -66.27 37.10 -67.26
N TYR A 713 -67.57 36.86 -67.12
CA TYR A 713 -68.59 37.91 -67.08
C TYR A 713 -69.50 37.78 -65.85
N PHE A 714 -69.25 38.63 -64.86
CA PHE A 714 -70.04 38.75 -63.64
C PHE A 714 -71.20 39.71 -63.88
N ARG A 715 -72.39 39.17 -64.18
CA ARG A 715 -73.58 39.95 -64.56
C ARG A 715 -74.54 40.21 -63.41
N PHE A 716 -74.70 39.23 -62.53
CA PHE A 716 -75.60 39.26 -61.37
C PHE A 716 -75.03 38.38 -60.24
N GLY A 717 -75.52 38.59 -59.02
CA GLY A 717 -75.15 37.79 -57.84
C GLY A 717 -74.11 38.47 -56.95
N SER A 718 -73.37 37.67 -56.20
CA SER A 718 -72.31 38.10 -55.28
C SER A 718 -71.05 37.25 -55.48
N LEU A 719 -69.89 37.80 -55.12
CA LEU A 719 -68.61 37.09 -55.12
C LEU A 719 -67.86 37.40 -53.83
N THR A 720 -67.48 36.37 -53.09
CA THR A 720 -66.48 36.41 -52.02
C THR A 720 -65.34 35.49 -52.42
N ALA A 721 -64.10 36.00 -52.44
CA ALA A 721 -62.91 35.19 -52.67
C ALA A 721 -61.85 35.46 -51.59
N THR A 722 -61.36 34.38 -50.99
CA THR A 722 -60.47 34.37 -49.83
C THR A 722 -59.28 33.46 -50.09
N ASP A 723 -58.06 33.97 -49.88
CA ASP A 723 -56.80 33.23 -50.02
C ASP A 723 -56.65 32.62 -51.43
N VAL A 724 -56.64 33.48 -52.46
CA VAL A 724 -56.70 33.06 -53.87
C VAL A 724 -55.49 33.55 -54.66
N PHE A 725 -54.79 32.64 -55.33
CA PHE A 725 -53.68 32.94 -56.22
C PHE A 725 -54.03 32.56 -57.67
N THR A 726 -53.73 33.44 -58.64
CA THR A 726 -53.90 33.10 -60.06
C THR A 726 -52.76 33.66 -60.90
N ASP A 727 -51.93 32.79 -61.49
CA ASP A 727 -50.96 33.11 -62.54
C ASP A 727 -51.48 32.59 -63.90
N VAL A 728 -51.87 33.50 -64.79
CA VAL A 728 -52.52 33.13 -66.06
C VAL A 728 -52.04 33.95 -67.25
N GLU A 729 -52.04 33.33 -68.43
CA GLU A 729 -51.85 34.03 -69.71
C GLU A 729 -53.19 34.48 -70.31
N PHE A 730 -53.31 35.75 -70.67
CA PHE A 730 -54.50 36.29 -71.35
C PHE A 730 -54.29 36.45 -72.86
N VAL A 731 -54.81 35.51 -73.65
CA VAL A 731 -54.78 35.59 -75.13
C VAL A 731 -56.03 36.33 -75.63
N LEU A 732 -55.87 37.63 -75.86
CA LEU A 732 -56.91 38.53 -76.35
C LEU A 732 -57.02 38.49 -77.87
N ALA A 733 -58.25 38.42 -78.39
CA ALA A 733 -58.54 38.41 -79.81
C ALA A 733 -59.03 39.76 -80.38
N THR A 734 -59.45 40.71 -79.54
CA THR A 734 -59.97 42.03 -79.99
C THR A 734 -59.42 43.18 -79.16
N SER A 735 -59.33 44.35 -79.79
CA SER A 735 -58.92 45.63 -79.18
C SER A 735 -59.94 46.23 -78.20
N ASP A 736 -61.11 45.61 -78.06
CA ASP A 736 -62.19 45.98 -77.13
C ASP A 736 -62.47 44.90 -76.07
N GLY A 737 -61.44 44.08 -75.81
CA GLY A 737 -61.39 43.11 -74.73
C GLY A 737 -61.27 43.73 -73.34
N GLN A 738 -61.62 42.94 -72.33
CA GLN A 738 -61.58 43.29 -70.92
C GLN A 738 -61.00 42.10 -70.15
N HIS A 739 -60.04 42.35 -69.28
CA HIS A 739 -59.45 41.31 -68.44
C HIS A 739 -59.27 41.77 -66.98
N GLY A 740 -59.13 40.83 -66.05
CA GLY A 740 -58.97 41.15 -64.63
C GLY A 740 -59.12 39.91 -63.74
N VAL A 741 -59.29 40.12 -62.43
CA VAL A 741 -59.83 39.08 -61.53
C VAL A 741 -61.27 38.75 -61.96
N ILE A 742 -62.01 39.78 -62.36
CA ILE A 742 -63.24 39.68 -63.15
C ILE A 742 -62.96 40.24 -64.55
N GLY A 743 -63.35 39.52 -65.60
CA GLY A 743 -63.14 39.95 -66.99
C GLY A 743 -64.08 41.09 -67.39
N ARG A 744 -65.37 40.98 -67.03
CA ARG A 744 -66.38 42.02 -67.17
C ARG A 744 -67.31 42.03 -65.95
N ARG A 745 -67.56 43.22 -65.38
CA ARG A 745 -68.59 43.46 -64.36
C ARG A 745 -69.80 44.18 -64.96
N ASN A 746 -71.00 43.77 -64.58
CA ASN A 746 -72.24 44.53 -64.82
C ASN A 746 -72.52 45.46 -63.62
N VAL A 747 -73.14 46.62 -63.87
CA VAL A 747 -73.35 47.68 -62.87
C VAL A 747 -74.84 47.89 -62.50
N ASP A 748 -75.65 46.85 -62.72
CA ASP A 748 -77.07 46.84 -62.33
C ASP A 748 -77.23 46.54 -60.83
N ALA A 749 -78.35 47.00 -60.24
CA ALA A 749 -78.67 46.85 -58.81
C ALA A 749 -78.86 45.40 -58.29
N ASN A 750 -78.71 44.39 -59.16
CA ASN A 750 -78.76 42.95 -58.84
C ASN A 750 -77.36 42.31 -58.75
N THR A 751 -76.33 43.14 -58.55
CA THR A 751 -74.91 42.78 -58.50
C THR A 751 -74.32 43.46 -57.28
N THR A 752 -73.76 42.71 -56.33
CA THR A 752 -72.98 43.32 -55.24
C THR A 752 -71.54 43.54 -55.70
N ASP A 753 -70.83 44.50 -55.10
CA ASP A 753 -69.39 44.53 -55.27
C ASP A 753 -68.74 43.24 -54.72
N PRO A 754 -67.70 42.71 -55.37
CA PRO A 754 -66.95 41.55 -54.88
C PRO A 754 -66.22 41.86 -53.59
N ILE A 755 -66.16 40.87 -52.70
CA ILE A 755 -65.35 40.88 -51.49
C ILE A 755 -64.09 40.06 -51.76
N PHE A 756 -62.94 40.71 -51.76
CA PHE A 756 -61.64 40.07 -51.94
C PHE A 756 -60.84 40.16 -50.65
N THR A 757 -60.32 39.03 -50.18
CA THR A 757 -59.41 38.92 -49.03
C THR A 757 -58.24 38.04 -49.45
N ASN A 758 -57.01 38.55 -49.38
CA ASN A 758 -55.81 37.81 -49.80
C ASN A 758 -55.94 37.24 -51.23
N VAL A 759 -56.43 38.06 -52.18
CA VAL A 759 -56.55 37.70 -53.60
C VAL A 759 -55.40 38.34 -54.37
N PHE A 760 -54.62 37.51 -55.07
CA PHE A 760 -53.39 37.92 -55.75
C PHE A 760 -53.35 37.33 -57.16
N ALA A 761 -53.44 38.18 -58.17
CA ALA A 761 -53.44 37.76 -59.57
C ALA A 761 -52.20 38.28 -60.32
N HIS A 762 -51.51 37.40 -61.04
CA HIS A 762 -50.41 37.72 -61.93
C HIS A 762 -50.81 37.37 -63.38
N TYR A 763 -50.43 38.23 -64.34
CA TYR A 763 -50.89 38.13 -65.73
C TYR A 763 -49.70 38.03 -66.70
N VAL A 764 -49.51 36.86 -67.29
CA VAL A 764 -48.51 36.56 -68.32
C VAL A 764 -49.03 36.95 -69.71
N GLY A 765 -48.13 37.22 -70.65
CA GLY A 765 -48.44 37.37 -72.09
C GLY A 765 -49.32 38.56 -72.49
N GLN A 766 -49.61 39.50 -71.58
CA GLN A 766 -50.52 40.63 -71.79
C GLN A 766 -50.25 41.39 -73.11
N GLN A 767 -51.29 41.60 -73.93
CA GLN A 767 -51.21 42.58 -75.01
C GLN A 767 -51.15 44.00 -74.43
N ALA A 768 -49.98 44.63 -74.51
CA ALA A 768 -49.73 45.95 -73.97
C ALA A 768 -50.61 47.03 -74.63
N GLY A 769 -51.48 47.66 -73.82
CA GLY A 769 -52.07 48.97 -74.13
C GLY A 769 -53.33 49.00 -75.00
N VAL A 770 -54.17 47.95 -74.99
CA VAL A 770 -55.45 47.96 -75.74
C VAL A 770 -56.68 47.52 -74.93
N ALA A 771 -56.59 46.45 -74.14
CA ALA A 771 -57.71 45.97 -73.32
C ALA A 771 -57.88 46.75 -72.01
N VAL A 772 -59.09 46.70 -71.43
CA VAL A 772 -59.39 47.30 -70.13
C VAL A 772 -59.06 46.32 -69.01
N GLN A 773 -58.14 46.71 -68.12
CA GLN A 773 -57.84 45.98 -66.90
C GLN A 773 -58.81 46.33 -65.76
N LEU A 774 -59.49 45.32 -65.21
CA LEU A 774 -60.38 45.43 -64.05
C LEU A 774 -59.70 44.90 -62.78
N ASP A 775 -60.21 45.36 -61.64
CA ASP A 775 -59.76 45.01 -60.29
C ASP A 775 -58.24 45.13 -60.02
N PRO A 776 -57.56 46.20 -60.50
CA PRO A 776 -56.09 46.31 -60.49
C PRO A 776 -55.44 46.32 -59.10
N ALA A 777 -56.21 46.58 -58.03
CA ALA A 777 -55.71 46.54 -56.66
C ALA A 777 -55.32 45.13 -56.17
N ASN A 778 -55.79 44.08 -56.85
CA ASN A 778 -55.48 42.68 -56.55
C ASN A 778 -54.44 42.08 -57.52
N VAL A 779 -53.82 42.92 -58.36
CA VAL A 779 -52.93 42.48 -59.44
C VAL A 779 -51.48 42.75 -59.09
N LEU A 780 -50.68 41.70 -59.11
CA LEU A 780 -49.24 41.74 -58.91
C LEU A 780 -48.53 42.20 -60.19
N ALA A 781 -47.63 43.17 -60.06
CA ALA A 781 -46.77 43.61 -61.17
C ALA A 781 -45.69 42.57 -61.52
N ASP A 782 -45.23 41.82 -60.52
CA ASP A 782 -44.42 40.61 -60.66
C ASP A 782 -44.58 39.75 -59.38
N LEU A 783 -44.00 38.54 -59.42
CA LEU A 783 -44.11 37.53 -58.35
C LEU A 783 -43.18 37.76 -57.14
N SER A 784 -42.49 38.90 -57.03
CA SER A 784 -41.63 39.21 -55.87
C SER A 784 -42.39 39.72 -54.65
N GLY A 785 -43.62 40.20 -54.81
CA GLY A 785 -44.51 40.63 -53.73
C GLY A 785 -45.24 39.49 -53.01
N LEU A 786 -44.94 38.23 -53.32
CA LEU A 786 -45.65 37.05 -52.83
C LEU A 786 -45.05 36.54 -51.50
N ASP A 787 -45.79 36.60 -50.39
CA ASP A 787 -45.34 36.00 -49.12
C ASP A 787 -45.47 34.47 -49.14
N GLN A 788 -44.40 33.83 -49.61
CA GLN A 788 -44.30 32.38 -49.75
C GLN A 788 -44.43 31.61 -48.42
N ALA A 789 -44.09 32.24 -47.28
CA ALA A 789 -44.24 31.63 -45.96
C ALA A 789 -45.71 31.67 -45.51
N TRP A 790 -46.39 32.81 -45.73
CA TRP A 790 -47.82 32.92 -45.50
C TRP A 790 -48.63 31.96 -46.38
N TRP A 791 -48.31 31.83 -47.68
CA TRP A 791 -48.98 30.88 -48.56
C TRP A 791 -48.79 29.42 -48.12
N THR A 792 -47.56 29.02 -47.77
CA THR A 792 -47.28 27.67 -47.25
C THR A 792 -48.09 27.36 -45.99
N ALA A 793 -48.29 28.36 -45.11
CA ALA A 793 -49.06 28.20 -43.88
C ALA A 793 -50.59 28.19 -44.08
N ASN A 794 -51.12 28.92 -45.06
CA ASN A 794 -52.57 29.08 -45.25
C ASN A 794 -53.16 28.13 -46.32
N LEU A 795 -52.34 27.63 -47.26
CA LEU A 795 -52.73 26.59 -48.23
C LEU A 795 -52.50 25.15 -47.72
N GLY A 796 -52.29 24.96 -46.41
CA GLY A 796 -52.05 23.63 -45.81
C GLY A 796 -53.13 22.57 -46.10
N GLY A 797 -54.37 23.00 -46.42
CA GLY A 797 -55.45 22.10 -46.87
C GLY A 797 -55.24 21.57 -48.30
N ILE A 798 -54.64 22.37 -49.18
CA ILE A 798 -54.23 21.94 -50.52
C ILE A 798 -52.99 21.04 -50.43
N THR A 799 -51.94 21.54 -49.78
CA THR A 799 -50.60 20.93 -49.80
C THR A 799 -50.47 19.68 -48.91
N GLY A 800 -51.51 19.34 -48.15
CA GLY A 800 -51.56 18.15 -47.30
C GLY A 800 -52.01 16.86 -48.02
N SER A 801 -52.45 16.91 -49.28
CA SER A 801 -52.74 15.68 -50.05
C SER A 801 -51.46 15.08 -50.65
N ALA A 802 -51.46 13.76 -50.91
CA ALA A 802 -50.26 12.98 -51.28
C ALA A 802 -49.69 13.27 -52.70
N VAL A 803 -50.03 14.41 -53.29
CA VAL A 803 -49.74 14.79 -54.69
C VAL A 803 -48.81 16.02 -54.77
N TRP A 804 -48.44 16.62 -53.64
CA TRP A 804 -47.77 17.93 -53.60
C TRP A 804 -46.32 17.86 -53.11
N VAL A 805 -45.40 18.39 -53.92
CA VAL A 805 -44.03 18.71 -53.48
C VAL A 805 -43.74 20.20 -53.73
N PHE A 806 -43.40 20.92 -52.66
CA PHE A 806 -42.93 22.30 -52.77
C PHE A 806 -41.52 22.32 -53.37
N ASN A 807 -41.40 22.68 -54.65
CA ASN A 807 -40.11 22.87 -55.30
C ASN A 807 -39.62 24.31 -55.11
N ALA A 808 -38.65 24.49 -54.22
CA ALA A 808 -38.03 25.78 -53.90
C ALA A 808 -37.33 26.47 -55.09
N THR A 809 -37.15 25.77 -56.23
CA THR A 809 -36.44 26.25 -57.42
C THR A 809 -37.39 26.89 -58.44
N SER A 810 -38.64 26.43 -58.54
CA SER A 810 -39.67 26.90 -59.50
C SER A 810 -40.51 28.07 -58.98
N LYS A 811 -40.33 28.47 -57.71
CA LYS A 811 -41.19 29.38 -56.92
C LYS A 811 -42.63 28.91 -56.66
N PHE A 812 -43.18 28.08 -57.53
CA PHE A 812 -44.46 27.39 -57.34
C PHE A 812 -44.28 25.88 -57.11
N TYR A 813 -45.36 25.26 -56.63
CA TYR A 813 -45.44 23.84 -56.34
C TYR A 813 -45.25 22.98 -57.60
N GLN A 814 -44.88 21.72 -57.41
CA GLN A 814 -44.96 20.71 -58.45
C GLN A 814 -45.83 19.54 -57.98
N ILE A 815 -46.56 19.00 -58.95
CA ILE A 815 -47.22 17.70 -58.86
C ILE A 815 -46.11 16.64 -58.71
N ALA A 816 -46.31 15.70 -57.78
CA ALA A 816 -45.38 14.61 -57.48
C ALA A 816 -45.27 13.57 -58.61
#